data_AF-A0A812NF33-F1
#
_entry.id   AF-A0A812NF33-F1
#
_cell.length_a   1.000
_cell.length_b   1.000
_cell.length_c   1.000
_cell.angle_alpha   90.00
_cell.angle_beta   90.00
_cell.angle_gamma   90.00
#
_symmetry.space_group_name_H-M   'P 1'
#
loop_
_entity.id
_entity.type
_entity.pdbx_description
1 polymer ?
#
loop_
_entity_poly.entity_id
_entity_poly.type
_entity_poly.pdbx_seq_one_letter_code
_entity_poly.pdbx_strand_id
1 'polypeptide(L)'
;MLPPSVVLPPVPSEPGIDIPAAPYFFLDICSGAHSPLASAAQRRGIPALAIDVLINVDHDLCNVIFFERLLRLAFSGKVRFGHGSPPCCEYSLLKLLPGPGPAPCRSPEHLNGFPWNDAAANERVESSRLILTRTILLLHAVYQAGGHVCLEQPRNAMSWLEPATQGFLLDISADLVVVAACAFSMDFKKHWMFATSWRAMQALQSVCARPKDFHQPFAGQISSSGQFVSRETAEFPEPLAASYVELMDPLFPSKVRATAFSLQAALSSVPALPYDSFPRASQDGGGIYSVPDWATPQPGVSDSFKSLRADLRALLLQWRVPMRLRQFVADRHAQPLFSEPEVQQLRRCWESWFRSKGFSEGVDWSVDSGQPYALRALALLAKSLQDRDVALWPALQQGVPAGVAGDIPASNTFIPVPHSRNDMDDADFQICSGNWPGAEQHPELLDKMIQAEVSAGYLECIESLEEARRRWPHVAVGKANIVQVVGRKPRLIIDPTVSGSNFSLNPVVWQRIADFLDDQMCFKATPPGTSIRPGSRLLSVRHVDIHSLDDLRLVRATGKRLWARIADPTTAKRKLSLASRQFLLFWKAWCLRPQTFRPLSLPPFQPDVTLAADARTQGTVVGIGGWLAFHGQQRVWFSESFQVSEFQSLGIPVSDDANLDIVSYETLAQIALVVAFASVCTGGRLRVAIPSWTDNSGTEAACAKLFTTASPLCYFAQRLATLAWNTCVTLDTSHIAGCHNESADWLSRWDGSEELPAVFLPDLRVRCRLPALWEGEKDVRVFPPDAQLSWQPPCCSVLP
;
A
#
# COMPACT_ATOMS: atom_id res chain seq x y z
N MET A 1 -22.43 -32.50 -39.79
CA MET A 1 -21.15 -31.98 -40.31
C MET A 1 -20.54 -31.17 -39.20
N LEU A 2 -19.39 -31.61 -38.69
CA LEU A 2 -18.59 -30.83 -37.74
C LEU A 2 -18.24 -29.49 -38.40
N PRO A 3 -18.31 -28.35 -37.68
CA PRO A 3 -17.86 -27.09 -38.25
C PRO A 3 -16.36 -27.20 -38.58
N PRO A 4 -15.89 -26.53 -39.64
CA PRO A 4 -14.47 -26.52 -39.99
C PRO A 4 -13.66 -26.06 -38.78
N SER A 5 -12.61 -26.80 -38.48
CA SER A 5 -11.59 -26.47 -37.48
C SER A 5 -11.27 -24.98 -37.53
N VAL A 6 -11.65 -24.26 -36.48
CA VAL A 6 -11.33 -22.85 -36.28
C VAL A 6 -9.81 -22.75 -36.30
N VAL A 7 -9.24 -22.22 -37.37
CA VAL A 7 -7.83 -21.86 -37.42
C VAL A 7 -7.67 -20.69 -36.46
N LEU A 8 -7.26 -20.99 -35.23
CA LEU A 8 -6.95 -19.98 -34.23
C LEU A 8 -5.80 -19.11 -34.75
N PRO A 9 -5.89 -17.77 -34.68
CA PRO A 9 -4.74 -16.92 -34.95
C PRO A 9 -3.58 -17.33 -34.02
N PRO A 10 -2.31 -17.22 -34.47
CA PRO A 10 -1.16 -17.56 -33.63
C PRO A 10 -1.24 -16.75 -32.34
N VAL A 11 -1.38 -17.45 -31.22
CA VAL A 11 -1.25 -16.85 -29.89
C VAL A 11 0.18 -16.31 -29.80
N PRO A 12 0.40 -15.02 -29.52
CA PRO A 12 1.74 -14.52 -29.26
C PRO A 12 2.35 -15.35 -28.13
N SER A 13 3.47 -16.01 -28.40
CA SER A 13 4.25 -16.68 -27.36
C SER A 13 4.60 -15.63 -26.30
N GLU A 14 4.31 -15.91 -25.03
CA GLU A 14 4.67 -15.00 -23.94
C GLU A 14 6.18 -14.69 -24.03
N PRO A 15 6.60 -13.41 -24.03
CA PRO A 15 8.01 -13.06 -24.06
C PRO A 15 8.70 -13.55 -22.78
N GLY A 16 9.40 -14.67 -22.92
CA GLY A 16 10.49 -15.20 -22.12
C GLY A 16 10.75 -14.54 -20.77
N ILE A 17 9.97 -14.91 -19.76
CA ILE A 17 10.55 -15.16 -18.45
C ILE A 17 10.84 -16.67 -18.41
N ASP A 18 12.10 -17.06 -18.27
CA ASP A 18 12.44 -18.43 -17.85
C ASP A 18 11.93 -18.62 -16.42
N ILE A 19 10.64 -18.90 -16.27
CA ILE A 19 10.06 -19.25 -14.99
C ILE A 19 10.66 -20.62 -14.67
N PRO A 20 11.30 -20.82 -13.50
CA PRO A 20 11.95 -22.08 -13.16
C PRO A 20 11.05 -23.27 -13.50
N ALA A 21 11.63 -24.36 -14.02
CA ALA A 21 10.96 -25.60 -14.43
C ALA A 21 10.30 -26.34 -13.25
N ALA A 22 9.35 -25.69 -12.60
CA ALA A 22 8.53 -26.23 -11.55
C ALA A 22 7.30 -26.91 -12.16
N PRO A 23 6.78 -27.99 -11.54
CA PRO A 23 5.51 -28.56 -11.94
C PRO A 23 4.39 -27.57 -11.61
N TYR A 24 3.92 -26.83 -12.62
CA TYR A 24 2.70 -26.03 -12.56
C TYR A 24 1.48 -26.94 -12.69
N PHE A 25 0.33 -26.48 -12.17
CA PHE A 25 -0.92 -27.21 -12.31
C PHE A 25 -2.13 -26.29 -12.51
N PHE A 26 -3.20 -26.87 -13.03
CA PHE A 26 -4.52 -26.28 -13.18
C PHE A 26 -5.34 -26.51 -11.90
N LEU A 27 -5.92 -25.45 -11.34
CA LEU A 27 -6.80 -25.53 -10.17
C LEU A 27 -8.26 -25.33 -10.61
N ASP A 28 -9.09 -26.34 -10.40
CA ASP A 28 -10.51 -26.36 -10.79
C ASP A 28 -11.39 -26.35 -9.52
N ILE A 29 -11.97 -25.19 -9.19
CA ILE A 29 -12.70 -24.92 -7.94
C ILE A 29 -14.20 -25.00 -8.19
N CYS A 30 -14.92 -25.72 -7.32
CA CYS A 30 -16.32 -26.06 -7.52
C CYS A 30 -16.51 -26.80 -8.86
N SER A 31 -15.66 -27.79 -9.12
CA SER A 31 -15.54 -28.48 -10.41
C SER A 31 -16.71 -29.43 -10.73
N GLY A 32 -17.60 -29.67 -9.76
CA GLY A 32 -18.67 -30.65 -9.87
C GLY A 32 -18.18 -32.10 -9.76
N ALA A 33 -19.13 -33.02 -9.59
CA ALA A 33 -18.85 -34.44 -9.31
C ALA A 33 -17.96 -35.11 -10.38
N HIS A 34 -18.12 -34.75 -11.65
CA HIS A 34 -17.38 -35.34 -12.77
C HIS A 34 -16.15 -34.52 -13.19
N SER A 35 -15.99 -33.28 -12.71
CA SER A 35 -14.84 -32.41 -12.99
C SER A 35 -14.42 -32.40 -14.47
N PRO A 36 -15.31 -31.98 -15.40
CA PRO A 36 -15.08 -32.12 -16.84
C PRO A 36 -13.84 -31.38 -17.33
N LEU A 37 -13.52 -30.19 -16.78
CA LEU A 37 -12.31 -29.44 -17.14
C LEU A 37 -11.05 -30.13 -16.62
N ALA A 38 -10.98 -30.48 -15.34
CA ALA A 38 -9.83 -31.19 -14.78
C ALA A 38 -9.57 -32.52 -15.51
N SER A 39 -10.64 -33.26 -15.84
CA SER A 39 -10.55 -34.51 -16.61
C SER A 39 -10.01 -34.28 -18.04
N ALA A 40 -10.46 -33.23 -18.73
CA ALA A 40 -9.94 -32.87 -20.04
C ALA A 40 -8.47 -32.42 -19.98
N ALA A 41 -8.08 -31.68 -18.95
CA ALA A 41 -6.69 -31.25 -18.71
C ALA A 41 -5.77 -32.45 -18.49
N GLN A 42 -6.18 -33.41 -17.66
CA GLN A 42 -5.43 -34.64 -17.42
C GLN A 42 -5.24 -35.47 -18.69
N ARG A 43 -6.25 -35.54 -19.58
CA ARG A 43 -6.13 -36.22 -20.89
C ARG A 43 -5.08 -35.58 -21.80
N ARG A 44 -4.82 -34.28 -21.66
CA ARG A 44 -3.74 -33.56 -22.40
C ARG A 44 -2.40 -33.55 -21.66
N GLY A 45 -2.28 -34.25 -20.53
CA GLY A 45 -1.04 -34.33 -19.74
C GLY A 45 -0.78 -33.11 -18.84
N ILE A 46 -1.81 -32.31 -18.57
CA ILE A 46 -1.74 -31.16 -17.67
C ILE A 46 -2.11 -31.64 -16.25
N PRO A 47 -1.24 -31.44 -15.23
CA PRO A 47 -1.60 -31.71 -13.84
C PRO A 47 -2.80 -30.82 -13.44
N ALA A 48 -3.87 -31.44 -12.94
CA ALA A 48 -5.10 -30.73 -12.57
C ALA A 48 -5.61 -31.16 -11.19
N LEU A 49 -5.90 -30.19 -10.33
CA LEU A 49 -6.46 -30.35 -9.00
C LEU A 49 -7.94 -29.92 -9.01
N ALA A 50 -8.84 -30.90 -8.92
CA ALA A 50 -10.28 -30.68 -8.82
C ALA A 50 -10.72 -30.59 -7.35
N ILE A 51 -11.41 -29.49 -6.99
CA ILE A 51 -11.88 -29.19 -5.65
C ILE A 51 -13.40 -29.02 -5.67
N ASP A 52 -14.11 -29.99 -5.11
CA ASP A 52 -15.55 -29.90 -4.91
C ASP A 52 -15.98 -30.81 -3.75
N VAL A 53 -16.94 -30.36 -2.94
CA VAL A 53 -17.56 -31.15 -1.86
C VAL A 53 -18.27 -32.41 -2.39
N LEU A 54 -18.70 -32.38 -3.66
CA LEU A 54 -19.29 -33.53 -4.36
C LEU A 54 -18.27 -34.61 -4.72
N ILE A 55 -16.98 -34.28 -4.74
CA ILE A 55 -15.88 -35.23 -4.97
C ILE A 55 -15.39 -35.77 -3.63
N ASN A 56 -15.21 -34.88 -2.66
CA ASN A 56 -14.77 -35.21 -1.32
C ASN A 56 -15.38 -34.23 -0.32
N VAL A 57 -16.05 -34.74 0.72
CA VAL A 57 -16.70 -33.91 1.75
C VAL A 57 -15.72 -32.96 2.47
N ASP A 58 -14.43 -33.33 2.54
CA ASP A 58 -13.38 -32.50 3.13
C ASP A 58 -13.02 -31.27 2.26
N HIS A 59 -13.44 -31.25 0.99
CA HIS A 59 -13.25 -30.13 0.07
C HIS A 59 -14.31 -29.03 0.27
N ASP A 60 -14.74 -28.81 1.50
CA ASP A 60 -15.73 -27.80 1.85
C ASP A 60 -15.10 -26.41 1.93
N LEU A 61 -15.44 -25.54 0.98
CA LEU A 61 -15.00 -24.15 0.99
C LEU A 61 -15.57 -23.33 2.16
N CYS A 62 -16.63 -23.78 2.86
CA CYS A 62 -17.12 -23.13 4.08
C CYS A 62 -16.24 -23.46 5.30
N ASN A 63 -15.46 -24.54 5.27
CA ASN A 63 -14.48 -24.87 6.30
C ASN A 63 -13.27 -23.92 6.24
N VAL A 64 -13.01 -23.18 7.33
CA VAL A 64 -11.93 -22.18 7.37
C VAL A 64 -10.53 -22.78 7.22
N ILE A 65 -10.27 -23.97 7.81
CA ILE A 65 -8.97 -24.62 7.77
C ILE A 65 -8.67 -25.10 6.35
N PHE A 66 -9.66 -25.69 5.69
CA PHE A 66 -9.54 -26.10 4.31
C PHE A 66 -9.32 -24.90 3.37
N PHE A 67 -10.12 -23.85 3.53
CA PHE A 67 -9.99 -22.61 2.77
C PHE A 67 -8.59 -21.99 2.92
N GLU A 68 -8.05 -21.88 4.15
CA GLU A 68 -6.71 -21.35 4.38
C GLU A 68 -5.60 -22.18 3.70
N ARG A 69 -5.72 -23.51 3.69
CA ARG A 69 -4.78 -24.39 2.97
C ARG A 69 -4.82 -24.14 1.47
N LEU A 70 -6.01 -24.00 0.90
CA LEU A 70 -6.18 -23.73 -0.52
C LEU A 70 -5.72 -22.32 -0.89
N LEU A 71 -5.92 -21.34 0.00
CA LEU A 71 -5.40 -19.98 -0.16
C LEU A 71 -3.87 -19.95 -0.16
N ARG A 72 -3.22 -20.70 0.73
CA ARG A 72 -1.76 -20.87 0.72
C ARG A 72 -1.28 -21.46 -0.61
N LEU A 73 -2.01 -22.43 -1.15
CA LEU A 73 -1.70 -23.03 -2.44
C LEU A 73 -1.89 -22.03 -3.60
N ALA A 74 -2.96 -21.24 -3.58
CA ALA A 74 -3.21 -20.19 -4.57
C ALA A 74 -2.08 -19.13 -4.59
N PHE A 75 -1.53 -18.75 -3.43
CA PHE A 75 -0.40 -17.82 -3.33
C PHE A 75 0.98 -18.43 -3.63
N SER A 76 1.07 -19.74 -3.87
CA SER A 76 2.36 -20.42 -4.03
C SER A 76 3.10 -20.10 -5.33
N GLY A 77 2.42 -19.48 -6.31
CA GLY A 77 2.92 -19.30 -7.68
C GLY A 77 2.93 -20.60 -8.51
N LYS A 78 2.39 -21.71 -8.00
CA LYS A 78 2.32 -23.00 -8.71
C LYS A 78 1.06 -23.20 -9.55
N VAL A 79 -0.01 -22.45 -9.25
CA VAL A 79 -1.26 -22.48 -10.02
C VAL A 79 -1.11 -21.57 -11.23
N ARG A 80 -0.98 -22.15 -12.44
CA ARG A 80 -0.82 -21.34 -13.66
C ARG A 80 -2.16 -20.90 -14.25
N PHE A 81 -3.20 -21.70 -14.02
CA PHE A 81 -4.57 -21.35 -14.38
C PHE A 81 -5.51 -21.78 -13.25
N GLY A 82 -6.37 -20.87 -12.78
CA GLY A 82 -7.41 -21.13 -11.80
C GLY A 82 -8.80 -20.95 -12.41
N HIS A 83 -9.65 -21.97 -12.34
CA HIS A 83 -11.05 -21.89 -12.75
C HIS A 83 -11.95 -22.02 -11.52
N GLY A 84 -13.01 -21.22 -11.45
CA GLY A 84 -14.03 -21.32 -10.39
C GLY A 84 -15.43 -21.30 -10.96
N SER A 85 -16.23 -22.32 -10.61
CA SER A 85 -17.66 -22.44 -10.99
C SER A 85 -18.55 -22.52 -9.74
N PRO A 86 -18.59 -21.49 -8.87
CA PRO A 86 -19.33 -21.59 -7.61
C PRO A 86 -20.83 -21.79 -7.86
N PRO A 87 -21.55 -22.50 -6.98
CA PRO A 87 -22.95 -22.87 -7.22
C PRO A 87 -23.85 -21.65 -7.49
N CYS A 88 -24.46 -21.61 -8.68
CA CYS A 88 -25.32 -20.51 -9.09
C CYS A 88 -26.77 -20.61 -8.57
N CYS A 89 -27.11 -21.68 -7.84
CA CYS A 89 -28.49 -22.01 -7.46
C CYS A 89 -29.23 -20.85 -6.77
N GLU A 90 -28.61 -20.24 -5.75
CA GLU A 90 -29.20 -19.12 -5.01
C GLU A 90 -29.04 -17.77 -5.73
N TYR A 91 -28.19 -17.70 -6.75
CA TYR A 91 -27.96 -16.52 -7.59
C TYR A 91 -28.74 -16.54 -8.92
N SER A 92 -29.45 -17.62 -9.22
CA SER A 92 -30.15 -17.80 -10.49
C SER A 92 -31.44 -16.99 -10.53
N LEU A 93 -31.60 -16.14 -11.55
CA LEU A 93 -32.85 -15.43 -11.81
C LEU A 93 -34.03 -16.38 -12.11
N LEU A 94 -33.76 -17.63 -12.49
CA LEU A 94 -34.81 -18.64 -12.70
C LEU A 94 -35.59 -18.95 -11.42
N LYS A 95 -35.01 -18.74 -10.23
CA LYS A 95 -35.72 -18.92 -8.95
C LYS A 95 -36.80 -17.86 -8.70
N LEU A 96 -36.75 -16.73 -9.41
CA LEU A 96 -37.76 -15.67 -9.30
C LEU A 96 -38.99 -15.96 -10.18
N LEU A 97 -38.90 -16.93 -11.09
CA LEU A 97 -40.03 -17.34 -11.91
C LEU A 97 -41.02 -18.18 -11.09
N PRO A 98 -42.34 -18.04 -11.32
CA PRO A 98 -43.33 -18.88 -10.66
C PRO A 98 -43.14 -20.36 -11.08
N GLY A 99 -43.15 -21.27 -10.12
CA GLY A 99 -43.01 -22.70 -10.39
C GLY A 99 -42.85 -23.55 -9.13
N PRO A 100 -42.73 -24.88 -9.27
CA PRO A 100 -42.61 -25.83 -8.15
C PRO A 100 -41.21 -25.81 -7.47
N GLY A 101 -40.34 -24.88 -7.86
CA GLY A 101 -38.99 -24.75 -7.33
C GLY A 101 -38.95 -24.22 -5.89
N PRO A 102 -37.83 -24.41 -5.17
CA PRO A 102 -37.66 -23.83 -3.84
C PRO A 102 -37.75 -22.30 -3.93
N ALA A 103 -38.47 -21.71 -2.95
CA ALA A 103 -38.68 -20.27 -2.89
C ALA A 103 -37.34 -19.48 -2.96
N PRO A 104 -37.31 -18.36 -3.71
CA PRO A 104 -36.12 -17.53 -3.76
C PRO A 104 -35.80 -16.98 -2.37
N CYS A 105 -34.52 -16.94 -2.02
CA CYS A 105 -34.06 -16.32 -0.78
C CYS A 105 -33.50 -14.90 -1.00
N ARG A 106 -33.33 -14.47 -2.26
CA ARG A 106 -32.76 -13.17 -2.64
C ARG A 106 -33.31 -12.69 -4.00
N SER A 107 -33.07 -11.42 -4.32
CA SER A 107 -33.39 -10.76 -5.59
C SER A 107 -32.28 -9.75 -5.96
N PRO A 108 -32.25 -9.17 -7.17
CA PRO A 108 -31.31 -8.10 -7.51
C PRO A 108 -31.35 -6.91 -6.54
N GLU A 109 -32.54 -6.57 -6.02
CA GLU A 109 -32.73 -5.47 -5.05
C GLU A 109 -32.38 -5.88 -3.62
N HIS A 110 -32.41 -7.18 -3.32
CA HIS A 110 -32.14 -7.75 -2.00
C HIS A 110 -31.09 -8.88 -2.10
N LEU A 111 -29.88 -8.55 -2.59
CA LEU A 111 -28.79 -9.53 -2.78
C LEU A 111 -28.40 -10.26 -1.48
N ASN A 112 -28.47 -9.55 -0.35
CA ASN A 112 -28.19 -10.06 1.00
C ASN A 112 -29.38 -10.78 1.65
N GLY A 113 -30.39 -11.12 0.86
CA GLY A 113 -31.59 -11.80 1.31
C GLY A 113 -32.77 -10.87 1.56
N PHE A 114 -33.99 -11.42 1.44
CA PHE A 114 -35.19 -10.66 1.70
C PHE A 114 -35.34 -10.29 3.18
N PRO A 115 -35.93 -9.12 3.51
CA PRO A 115 -36.21 -8.73 4.89
C PRO A 115 -37.09 -9.72 5.67
N TRP A 116 -37.86 -10.55 4.94
CA TRP A 116 -38.78 -11.55 5.49
C TRP A 116 -38.27 -12.99 5.35
N ASN A 117 -36.98 -13.19 5.07
CA ASN A 117 -36.38 -14.53 5.06
C ASN A 117 -36.47 -15.18 6.45
N ASP A 118 -36.80 -16.47 6.48
CA ASP A 118 -36.62 -17.30 7.68
C ASP A 118 -35.14 -17.66 7.91
N ALA A 119 -34.85 -18.32 9.03
CA ALA A 119 -33.49 -18.71 9.39
C ALA A 119 -32.84 -19.62 8.33
N ALA A 120 -33.60 -20.56 7.75
CA ALA A 120 -33.09 -21.48 6.74
C ALA A 120 -32.79 -20.77 5.41
N ALA A 121 -33.61 -19.80 5.00
CA ALA A 121 -33.36 -18.97 3.83
C ALA A 121 -32.12 -18.09 4.04
N ASN A 122 -31.95 -17.50 5.23
CA ASN A 122 -30.75 -16.73 5.56
C ASN A 122 -29.48 -17.59 5.57
N GLU A 123 -29.54 -18.83 6.08
CA GLU A 123 -28.40 -19.75 6.02
C GLU A 123 -27.99 -20.08 4.57
N ARG A 124 -28.97 -20.29 3.68
CA ARG A 124 -28.70 -20.46 2.24
C ARG A 124 -28.06 -19.22 1.62
N VAL A 125 -28.52 -18.03 1.98
CA VAL A 125 -27.94 -16.75 1.52
C VAL A 125 -26.48 -16.65 1.94
N GLU A 126 -26.22 -16.85 3.23
CA GLU A 126 -24.89 -16.75 3.82
C GLU A 126 -23.91 -17.77 3.25
N SER A 127 -24.34 -19.03 3.15
CA SER A 127 -23.50 -20.12 2.64
C SER A 127 -23.13 -19.92 1.17
N SER A 128 -24.10 -19.59 0.32
CA SER A 128 -23.82 -19.35 -1.11
C SER A 128 -22.99 -18.07 -1.34
N ARG A 129 -23.17 -17.01 -0.54
CA ARG A 129 -22.32 -15.82 -0.56
C ARG A 129 -20.88 -16.13 -0.12
N LEU A 130 -20.72 -16.94 0.93
CA LEU A 130 -19.42 -17.36 1.44
C LEU A 130 -18.63 -18.16 0.41
N ILE A 131 -19.27 -19.14 -0.26
CA ILE A 131 -18.64 -19.96 -1.31
C ILE A 131 -18.20 -19.10 -2.49
N LEU A 132 -19.08 -18.20 -2.98
CA LEU A 132 -18.74 -17.27 -4.06
C LEU A 132 -17.55 -16.38 -3.67
N THR A 133 -17.62 -15.74 -2.50
CA THR A 133 -16.57 -14.83 -2.01
C THR A 133 -15.23 -15.55 -1.86
N ARG A 134 -15.23 -16.76 -1.27
CA ARG A 134 -14.00 -17.56 -1.11
C ARG A 134 -13.43 -18.02 -2.44
N THR A 135 -14.28 -18.38 -3.40
CA THR A 135 -13.85 -18.70 -4.77
C THR A 135 -13.17 -17.49 -5.43
N ILE A 136 -13.78 -16.30 -5.33
CA ILE A 136 -13.19 -15.06 -5.85
C ILE A 136 -11.85 -14.75 -5.16
N LEU A 137 -11.76 -14.92 -3.83
CA LEU A 137 -10.50 -14.70 -3.10
C LEU A 137 -9.39 -15.65 -3.57
N LEU A 138 -9.72 -16.92 -3.82
CA LEU A 138 -8.77 -17.91 -4.34
C LEU A 138 -8.31 -17.56 -5.75
N LEU A 139 -9.24 -17.21 -6.65
CA LEU A 139 -8.89 -16.77 -8.00
C LEU A 139 -8.05 -15.49 -7.95
N HIS A 140 -8.43 -14.51 -7.14
CA HIS A 140 -7.65 -13.29 -6.99
C HIS A 140 -6.23 -13.58 -6.46
N ALA A 141 -6.09 -14.52 -5.53
CA ALA A 141 -4.78 -14.98 -5.04
C ALA A 141 -3.94 -15.65 -6.14
N VAL A 142 -4.54 -16.53 -6.97
CA VAL A 142 -3.86 -17.14 -8.13
C VAL A 142 -3.40 -16.06 -9.11
N TYR A 143 -4.28 -15.10 -9.42
CA TYR A 143 -3.97 -13.98 -10.30
C TYR A 143 -2.80 -13.14 -9.77
N GLN A 144 -2.82 -12.80 -8.48
CA GLN A 144 -1.75 -12.05 -7.82
C GLN A 144 -0.45 -12.86 -7.67
N ALA A 145 -0.50 -14.18 -7.77
CA ALA A 145 0.67 -15.04 -7.78
C ALA A 145 1.21 -15.31 -9.19
N GLY A 146 0.76 -14.57 -10.22
CA GLY A 146 1.24 -14.70 -11.60
C GLY A 146 0.49 -15.73 -12.45
N GLY A 147 -0.59 -16.33 -11.95
CA GLY A 147 -1.47 -17.20 -12.74
C GLY A 147 -2.50 -16.44 -13.56
N HIS A 148 -3.17 -17.15 -14.46
CA HIS A 148 -4.41 -16.71 -15.10
C HIS A 148 -5.63 -17.28 -14.39
N VAL A 149 -6.77 -16.63 -14.54
CA VAL A 149 -8.00 -17.05 -13.86
C VAL A 149 -9.24 -16.94 -14.71
N CYS A 150 -10.26 -17.69 -14.34
CA CYS A 150 -11.59 -17.66 -14.92
C CYS A 150 -12.65 -17.91 -13.84
N LEU A 151 -13.61 -17.00 -13.70
CA LEU A 151 -14.85 -17.21 -12.94
C LEU A 151 -15.98 -17.53 -13.92
N GLU A 152 -16.70 -18.62 -13.68
CA GLU A 152 -17.92 -18.97 -14.42
C GLU A 152 -19.17 -18.69 -13.59
N GLN A 153 -20.16 -18.09 -14.24
CA GLN A 153 -21.55 -18.09 -13.84
C GLN A 153 -22.44 -18.03 -15.08
N PRO A 154 -23.75 -18.36 -14.96
CA PRO A 154 -24.72 -18.04 -16.00
C PRO A 154 -24.66 -16.55 -16.37
N ARG A 155 -24.79 -16.23 -17.67
CA ARG A 155 -24.64 -14.86 -18.21
C ARG A 155 -25.38 -13.77 -17.42
N ASN A 156 -26.57 -14.10 -16.91
CA ASN A 156 -27.46 -13.16 -16.24
C ASN A 156 -27.64 -13.49 -14.74
N ALA A 157 -26.71 -14.20 -14.11
CA ALA A 157 -26.80 -14.53 -12.69
C ALA A 157 -26.67 -13.28 -11.79
N MET A 158 -27.36 -13.28 -10.65
CA MET A 158 -27.28 -12.21 -9.65
C MET A 158 -25.90 -12.10 -9.00
N SER A 159 -25.08 -13.15 -9.07
CA SER A 159 -23.69 -13.18 -8.56
C SER A 159 -22.79 -12.15 -9.24
N TRP A 160 -23.13 -11.71 -10.46
CA TRP A 160 -22.41 -10.62 -11.13
C TRP A 160 -22.62 -9.29 -10.44
N LEU A 161 -23.75 -9.09 -9.73
CA LEU A 161 -24.05 -7.85 -9.01
C LEU A 161 -23.36 -7.77 -7.64
N GLU A 162 -22.75 -8.86 -7.16
CA GLU A 162 -22.05 -8.87 -5.88
C GLU A 162 -20.83 -7.93 -5.91
N PRO A 163 -20.63 -7.08 -4.89
CA PRO A 163 -19.50 -6.14 -4.86
C PRO A 163 -18.14 -6.83 -4.99
N ALA A 164 -17.98 -8.03 -4.41
CA ALA A 164 -16.76 -8.83 -4.52
C ALA A 164 -16.50 -9.26 -5.98
N THR A 165 -17.55 -9.61 -6.73
CA THR A 165 -17.44 -9.98 -8.14
C THR A 165 -17.09 -8.76 -8.98
N GLN A 166 -17.80 -7.64 -8.80
CA GLN A 166 -17.54 -6.39 -9.53
C GLN A 166 -16.11 -5.88 -9.33
N GLY A 167 -15.62 -5.90 -8.09
CA GLY A 167 -14.22 -5.56 -7.78
C GLY A 167 -13.23 -6.50 -8.46
N PHE A 168 -13.49 -7.82 -8.42
CA PHE A 168 -12.65 -8.81 -9.09
C PHE A 168 -12.58 -8.62 -10.61
N LEU A 169 -13.71 -8.32 -11.27
CA LEU A 169 -13.74 -8.07 -12.72
C LEU A 169 -12.82 -6.91 -13.13
N LEU A 170 -12.86 -5.81 -12.38
CA LEU A 170 -11.95 -4.68 -12.58
C LEU A 170 -10.50 -5.11 -12.31
N ASP A 171 -10.24 -5.77 -11.18
CA ASP A 171 -8.90 -6.14 -10.76
C ASP A 171 -8.15 -7.01 -11.78
N ILE A 172 -8.87 -7.86 -12.51
CA ILE A 172 -8.27 -8.70 -13.55
C ILE A 172 -8.42 -8.14 -14.98
N SER A 173 -9.07 -6.98 -15.15
CA SER A 173 -9.47 -6.42 -16.46
C SER A 173 -10.15 -7.47 -17.33
N ALA A 174 -11.23 -8.04 -16.79
CA ALA A 174 -11.82 -9.27 -17.27
C ALA A 174 -12.33 -9.17 -18.71
N ASP A 175 -12.08 -10.23 -19.48
CA ASP A 175 -12.84 -10.52 -20.69
C ASP A 175 -14.03 -11.40 -20.29
N LEU A 176 -15.24 -10.88 -20.51
CA LEU A 176 -16.51 -11.55 -20.29
C LEU A 176 -16.91 -12.31 -21.55
N VAL A 177 -16.50 -13.57 -21.64
CA VAL A 177 -16.72 -14.43 -22.80
C VAL A 177 -18.05 -15.17 -22.65
N VAL A 178 -19.04 -14.80 -23.46
CA VAL A 178 -20.36 -15.42 -23.52
C VAL A 178 -20.33 -16.61 -24.46
N VAL A 179 -20.78 -17.76 -23.96
CA VAL A 179 -20.75 -19.03 -24.69
C VAL A 179 -22.14 -19.66 -24.71
N ALA A 180 -22.71 -19.78 -25.90
CA ALA A 180 -24.03 -20.39 -26.11
C ALA A 180 -23.93 -21.93 -26.03
N ALA A 181 -24.78 -22.57 -25.23
CA ALA A 181 -24.79 -24.02 -25.05
C ALA A 181 -25.00 -24.78 -26.37
N CYS A 182 -25.81 -24.23 -27.27
CA CYS A 182 -26.07 -24.81 -28.58
C CYS A 182 -24.86 -24.84 -29.53
N ALA A 183 -23.82 -24.03 -29.28
CA ALA A 183 -22.57 -24.10 -30.03
C ALA A 183 -21.78 -25.38 -29.71
N PHE A 184 -22.04 -26.00 -28.55
CA PHE A 184 -21.35 -27.19 -28.06
C PHE A 184 -22.32 -28.39 -27.93
N SER A 185 -23.25 -28.50 -28.87
CA SER A 185 -24.18 -29.64 -29.02
C SER A 185 -25.19 -29.84 -27.88
N MET A 186 -25.47 -28.81 -27.08
CA MET A 186 -26.56 -28.82 -26.10
C MET A 186 -27.77 -28.06 -26.62
N ASP A 187 -28.92 -28.73 -26.76
CA ASP A 187 -30.15 -28.12 -27.30
C ASP A 187 -30.93 -27.29 -26.26
N PHE A 188 -30.23 -26.36 -25.62
CA PHE A 188 -30.81 -25.46 -24.61
C PHE A 188 -30.48 -24.01 -24.94
N LYS A 189 -31.45 -23.13 -24.67
CA LYS A 189 -31.25 -21.67 -24.72
C LYS A 189 -30.55 -21.19 -23.45
N LYS A 190 -29.32 -21.67 -23.25
CA LYS A 190 -28.45 -21.38 -22.12
C LYS A 190 -27.17 -20.72 -22.59
N HIS A 191 -26.65 -19.81 -21.77
CA HIS A 191 -25.33 -19.23 -21.98
C HIS A 191 -24.53 -19.35 -20.69
N TRP A 192 -23.31 -19.88 -20.79
CA TRP A 192 -22.29 -19.68 -19.78
C TRP A 192 -21.59 -18.36 -20.05
N MET A 193 -21.00 -17.78 -19.02
CA MET A 193 -20.15 -16.62 -19.17
C MET A 193 -18.89 -16.82 -18.34
N PHE A 194 -17.76 -16.74 -19.03
CA PHE A 194 -16.44 -16.87 -18.45
C PHE A 194 -15.84 -15.48 -18.29
N ALA A 195 -15.69 -15.02 -17.05
CA ALA A 195 -14.94 -13.80 -16.75
C ALA A 195 -13.47 -14.17 -16.51
N THR A 196 -12.60 -13.85 -17.46
CA THR A 196 -11.22 -14.35 -17.45
C THR A 196 -10.17 -13.29 -17.70
N SER A 197 -8.96 -13.53 -17.17
CA SER A 197 -7.75 -12.76 -17.49
C SER A 197 -6.93 -13.35 -18.64
N TRP A 198 -7.37 -14.45 -19.26
CA TRP A 198 -6.67 -15.12 -20.36
C TRP A 198 -7.38 -14.86 -21.69
N ARG A 199 -6.82 -13.95 -22.48
CA ARG A 199 -7.44 -13.45 -23.72
C ARG A 199 -7.71 -14.54 -24.76
N ALA A 200 -6.94 -15.63 -24.77
CA ALA A 200 -7.18 -16.71 -25.73
C ALA A 200 -8.57 -17.35 -25.57
N MET A 201 -9.18 -17.27 -24.38
CA MET A 201 -10.55 -17.75 -24.13
C MET A 201 -11.61 -17.00 -24.95
N GLN A 202 -11.32 -15.79 -25.46
CA GLN A 202 -12.23 -15.08 -26.37
C GLN A 202 -12.62 -15.94 -27.59
N ALA A 203 -11.78 -16.91 -27.99
CA ALA A 203 -12.08 -17.84 -29.06
C ALA A 203 -13.30 -18.76 -28.79
N LEU A 204 -13.73 -18.91 -27.53
CA LEU A 204 -14.94 -19.66 -27.17
C LEU A 204 -16.24 -18.88 -27.40
N GLN A 205 -16.16 -17.58 -27.67
CA GLN A 205 -17.33 -16.73 -27.79
C GLN A 205 -18.31 -17.29 -28.83
N SER A 206 -19.60 -17.31 -28.50
CA SER A 206 -20.62 -17.81 -29.41
C SER A 206 -21.98 -17.20 -29.13
N VAL A 207 -22.76 -17.03 -30.20
CA VAL A 207 -24.14 -16.53 -30.14
C VAL A 207 -25.09 -17.62 -30.62
N CYS A 208 -26.21 -17.76 -29.93
CA CYS A 208 -27.32 -18.56 -30.43
C CYS A 208 -27.96 -17.87 -31.64
N ALA A 209 -27.75 -18.41 -32.85
CA ALA A 209 -28.36 -17.91 -34.08
C ALA A 209 -29.76 -18.49 -34.38
N ARG A 210 -30.33 -19.29 -33.46
CA ARG A 210 -31.60 -19.98 -33.67
C ARG A 210 -32.80 -19.12 -33.23
N PRO A 211 -34.00 -19.31 -33.83
CA PRO A 211 -35.22 -18.61 -33.43
C PRO A 211 -35.58 -18.77 -31.95
N LYS A 212 -36.39 -17.84 -31.41
CA LYS A 212 -36.68 -17.70 -29.97
C LYS A 212 -37.18 -18.97 -29.28
N ASP A 213 -37.85 -19.85 -30.04
CA ASP A 213 -38.53 -21.08 -29.58
C ASP A 213 -37.94 -22.38 -30.17
N PHE A 214 -36.75 -22.30 -30.77
CA PHE A 214 -36.10 -23.48 -31.38
C PHE A 214 -35.60 -24.49 -30.33
N HIS A 215 -35.09 -23.99 -29.20
CA HIS A 215 -34.47 -24.82 -28.17
C HIS A 215 -35.48 -25.33 -27.15
N GLN A 216 -35.17 -26.47 -26.53
CA GLN A 216 -36.01 -27.05 -25.49
C GLN A 216 -36.10 -26.12 -24.26
N PRO A 217 -37.31 -25.86 -23.73
CA PRO A 217 -37.44 -25.18 -22.46
C PRO A 217 -36.88 -26.09 -21.36
N PHE A 218 -36.12 -25.52 -20.41
CA PHE A 218 -35.58 -26.27 -19.25
C PHE A 218 -35.92 -25.62 -17.91
N ALA A 219 -36.42 -24.37 -17.92
CA ALA A 219 -36.82 -23.66 -16.71
C ALA A 219 -38.05 -24.34 -16.09
N GLY A 220 -37.97 -24.68 -14.80
CA GLY A 220 -39.07 -25.29 -14.05
C GLY A 220 -39.37 -26.76 -14.39
N GLN A 221 -38.61 -27.38 -15.30
CA GLN A 221 -38.79 -28.79 -15.67
C GLN A 221 -38.03 -29.73 -14.74
N ILE A 222 -38.63 -30.88 -14.45
CA ILE A 222 -38.08 -31.95 -13.62
C ILE A 222 -37.79 -33.15 -14.54
N SER A 223 -36.57 -33.67 -14.48
CA SER A 223 -36.18 -34.86 -15.23
C SER A 223 -36.76 -36.13 -14.64
N SER A 224 -36.61 -37.25 -15.35
CA SER A 224 -37.04 -38.57 -14.86
C SER A 224 -36.35 -39.01 -13.56
N SER A 225 -35.23 -38.38 -13.19
CA SER A 225 -34.50 -38.62 -11.93
C SER A 225 -35.05 -37.82 -10.74
N GLY A 226 -36.08 -36.99 -10.95
CA GLY A 226 -36.65 -36.12 -9.92
C GLY A 226 -35.84 -34.84 -9.65
N GLN A 227 -34.80 -34.56 -10.44
CA GLN A 227 -34.01 -33.32 -10.35
C GLN A 227 -34.47 -32.28 -11.39
N PHE A 228 -34.24 -31.00 -11.13
CA PHE A 228 -34.51 -29.97 -12.14
C PHE A 228 -33.55 -30.13 -13.33
N VAL A 229 -34.08 -30.09 -14.56
CA VAL A 229 -33.28 -30.15 -15.80
C VAL A 229 -32.23 -29.04 -15.83
N SER A 230 -32.52 -27.87 -15.24
CA SER A 230 -31.56 -26.79 -15.08
C SER A 230 -30.26 -27.20 -14.34
N ARG A 231 -30.33 -28.17 -13.43
CA ARG A 231 -29.16 -28.73 -12.73
C ARG A 231 -28.32 -29.62 -13.65
N GLU A 232 -28.97 -30.43 -14.49
CA GLU A 232 -28.30 -31.29 -15.47
C GLU A 232 -27.57 -30.47 -16.54
N THR A 233 -28.11 -29.31 -16.91
CA THR A 233 -27.45 -28.41 -17.86
C THR A 233 -26.21 -27.71 -17.30
N ALA A 234 -25.94 -27.78 -15.98
CA ALA A 234 -24.85 -27.07 -15.34
C ALA A 234 -23.47 -27.58 -15.76
N GLU A 235 -23.35 -28.89 -15.96
CA GLU A 235 -22.10 -29.55 -16.34
C GLU A 235 -21.66 -29.17 -17.76
N PHE A 236 -20.36 -28.93 -17.95
CA PHE A 236 -19.83 -28.63 -19.28
C PHE A 236 -19.80 -29.88 -20.16
N PRO A 237 -20.32 -29.81 -21.40
CA PRO A 237 -20.22 -30.93 -22.34
C PRO A 237 -18.77 -31.14 -22.77
N GLU A 238 -18.41 -32.38 -23.12
CA GLU A 238 -17.04 -32.76 -23.47
C GLU A 238 -16.41 -31.89 -24.57
N PRO A 239 -17.12 -31.49 -25.65
CA PRO A 239 -16.56 -30.58 -26.66
C PRO A 239 -16.18 -29.19 -26.11
N LEU A 240 -16.95 -28.67 -25.16
CA LEU A 240 -16.65 -27.39 -24.51
C LEU A 240 -15.41 -27.54 -23.61
N ALA A 241 -15.37 -28.60 -22.79
CA ALA A 241 -14.23 -28.87 -21.92
C ALA A 241 -12.92 -29.08 -22.72
N ALA A 242 -12.99 -29.81 -23.84
CA ALA A 242 -11.85 -30.03 -24.73
C ALA A 242 -11.33 -28.71 -25.35
N SER A 243 -12.23 -27.88 -25.86
CA SER A 243 -11.89 -26.57 -26.45
C SER A 243 -11.34 -25.60 -25.41
N TYR A 244 -11.91 -25.60 -24.20
CA TYR A 244 -11.44 -24.79 -23.08
C TYR A 244 -10.01 -25.14 -22.70
N VAL A 245 -9.73 -26.44 -22.53
CA VAL A 245 -8.39 -26.92 -22.19
C VAL A 245 -7.40 -26.70 -23.35
N GLU A 246 -7.84 -26.73 -24.61
CA GLU A 246 -6.99 -26.40 -25.76
C GLU A 246 -6.39 -25.00 -25.67
N LEU A 247 -7.23 -24.03 -25.34
CA LEU A 247 -6.82 -22.63 -25.21
C LEU A 247 -5.94 -22.40 -23.98
N MET A 248 -6.05 -23.28 -22.98
CA MET A 248 -5.25 -23.26 -21.76
C MET A 248 -3.88 -23.96 -21.94
N ASP A 249 -3.76 -24.95 -22.84
CA ASP A 249 -2.57 -25.80 -23.04
C ASP A 249 -1.24 -25.03 -23.18
N PRO A 250 -1.16 -23.87 -23.89
CA PRO A 250 0.08 -23.10 -24.00
C PRO A 250 0.67 -22.63 -22.68
N LEU A 251 -0.15 -22.53 -21.62
CA LEU A 251 0.31 -22.14 -20.28
C LEU A 251 1.10 -23.25 -19.57
N PHE A 252 1.10 -24.49 -20.10
CA PHE A 252 1.68 -25.67 -19.46
C PHE A 252 2.76 -26.32 -20.35
N PRO A 253 3.95 -25.70 -20.46
CA PRO A 253 5.03 -26.21 -21.33
C PRO A 253 5.59 -27.56 -20.86
N SER A 254 5.60 -27.79 -19.54
CA SER A 254 6.05 -29.05 -18.94
C SER A 254 4.88 -29.99 -18.71
N LYS A 255 4.70 -30.95 -19.62
CA LYS A 255 3.66 -31.99 -19.50
C LYS A 255 4.19 -33.18 -18.69
N VAL A 256 3.46 -33.60 -17.67
CA VAL A 256 3.81 -34.77 -16.85
C VAL A 256 2.91 -35.92 -17.28
N ARG A 257 3.48 -37.11 -17.54
CA ARG A 257 2.67 -38.32 -17.80
C ARG A 257 1.77 -38.59 -16.60
N ALA A 258 0.46 -38.64 -16.86
CA ALA A 258 -0.61 -38.63 -15.88
C ALA A 258 -0.42 -39.64 -14.73
N THR A 259 -0.13 -39.11 -13.55
CA THR A 259 -0.62 -39.66 -12.29
C THR A 259 -1.64 -38.67 -11.73
N ALA A 260 -2.63 -39.16 -10.98
CA ALA A 260 -3.62 -38.30 -10.35
C ALA A 260 -2.91 -37.25 -9.47
N PHE A 261 -3.16 -35.97 -9.75
CA PHE A 261 -2.56 -34.86 -9.01
C PHE A 261 -3.41 -34.57 -7.77
N SER A 262 -2.97 -35.05 -6.61
CA SER A 262 -3.72 -34.92 -5.36
C SER A 262 -3.47 -33.58 -4.66
N LEU A 263 -4.38 -33.18 -3.77
CA LEU A 263 -4.20 -32.02 -2.91
C LEU A 263 -2.90 -32.12 -2.09
N GLN A 264 -2.56 -33.32 -1.61
CA GLN A 264 -1.32 -33.54 -0.87
C GLN A 264 -0.08 -33.31 -1.74
N ALA A 265 -0.09 -33.78 -2.99
CA ALA A 265 0.99 -33.52 -3.95
C ALA A 265 1.12 -32.02 -4.25
N ALA A 266 -0.01 -31.32 -4.42
CA ALA A 266 -0.04 -29.88 -4.62
C ALA A 266 0.55 -29.13 -3.42
N LEU A 267 0.15 -29.46 -2.19
CA LEU A 267 0.67 -28.84 -0.97
C LEU A 267 2.16 -29.13 -0.77
N SER A 268 2.62 -30.33 -1.08
CA SER A 268 4.05 -30.69 -1.04
C SER A 268 4.89 -29.98 -2.11
N SER A 269 4.28 -29.46 -3.18
CA SER A 269 4.96 -28.67 -4.20
C SER A 269 5.20 -27.21 -3.80
N VAL A 270 4.51 -26.73 -2.75
CA VAL A 270 4.68 -25.36 -2.25
C VAL A 270 6.08 -25.24 -1.64
N PRO A 271 6.92 -24.29 -2.09
CA PRO A 271 8.25 -24.11 -1.54
C PRO A 271 8.17 -23.91 -0.02
N ALA A 272 8.87 -24.77 0.73
CA ALA A 272 9.15 -24.48 2.12
C ALA A 272 10.28 -23.44 2.13
N LEU A 273 9.97 -22.22 2.56
CA LEU A 273 10.99 -21.20 2.82
C LEU A 273 12.03 -21.82 3.77
N PRO A 274 13.32 -21.83 3.38
CA PRO A 274 14.40 -22.13 4.30
C PRO A 274 14.23 -21.28 5.55
N TYR A 275 14.63 -21.84 6.69
CA TYR A 275 14.50 -21.14 7.96
C TYR A 275 15.13 -19.73 7.88
N ASP A 276 16.20 -19.54 7.12
CA ASP A 276 16.98 -18.30 6.93
C ASP A 276 16.56 -17.41 5.74
N SER A 277 15.50 -17.72 5.00
CA SER A 277 15.03 -16.84 3.91
C SER A 277 14.14 -15.71 4.44
N PHE A 278 14.75 -14.56 4.73
CA PHE A 278 14.06 -13.36 5.17
C PHE A 278 13.41 -12.59 3.99
N PRO A 279 12.26 -11.92 4.20
CA PRO A 279 11.67 -11.07 3.16
C PRO A 279 12.59 -9.89 2.85
N ARG A 280 12.95 -9.68 1.58
CA ARG A 280 13.64 -8.46 1.14
C ARG A 280 12.72 -7.26 1.36
N ALA A 281 13.16 -6.32 2.20
CA ALA A 281 12.57 -4.99 2.31
C ALA A 281 13.30 -4.02 1.37
N SER A 282 12.58 -3.09 0.77
CA SER A 282 13.13 -2.02 -0.07
C SER A 282 12.94 -0.69 0.65
N GLN A 283 14.00 0.14 0.67
CA GLN A 283 14.09 1.54 1.15
C GLN A 283 13.13 1.95 2.30
N ASP A 284 13.66 2.18 3.50
CA ASP A 284 12.89 2.62 4.70
C ASP A 284 12.69 4.14 4.81
N GLY A 285 13.21 4.93 3.87
CA GLY A 285 13.20 6.38 3.96
C GLY A 285 14.23 6.97 4.93
N GLY A 286 15.15 6.16 5.48
CA GLY A 286 16.21 6.59 6.39
C GLY A 286 17.43 7.27 5.73
N GLY A 287 17.35 7.60 4.44
CA GLY A 287 18.44 8.23 3.68
C GLY A 287 19.16 7.28 2.72
N ILE A 288 20.14 7.78 1.96
CA ILE A 288 20.77 7.06 0.83
C ILE A 288 21.65 5.88 1.27
N TYR A 289 22.05 5.85 2.54
CA TYR A 289 22.83 4.77 3.13
C TYR A 289 21.98 3.81 3.98
N SER A 290 20.68 4.08 4.12
CA SER A 290 19.79 3.26 4.92
C SER A 290 19.35 2.02 4.14
N VAL A 291 19.44 0.86 4.78
CA VAL A 291 18.96 -0.40 4.23
C VAL A 291 17.98 -1.01 5.24
N PRO A 292 16.70 -1.20 4.86
CA PRO A 292 15.68 -1.71 5.77
C PRO A 292 15.90 -3.17 6.18
N ASP A 293 16.62 -3.94 5.36
CA ASP A 293 16.93 -5.35 5.61
C ASP A 293 18.43 -5.61 5.59
N TRP A 294 19.02 -5.69 6.77
CA TRP A 294 20.44 -6.04 6.95
C TRP A 294 20.75 -7.53 6.71
N ALA A 295 19.78 -8.37 6.36
CA ALA A 295 20.03 -9.72 5.86
C ALA A 295 20.39 -9.75 4.37
N THR A 296 20.10 -8.67 3.64
CA THR A 296 20.46 -8.49 2.23
C THR A 296 21.15 -7.13 2.03
N PRO A 297 22.39 -6.96 2.54
CA PRO A 297 23.10 -5.69 2.45
C PRO A 297 23.43 -5.32 1.00
N GLN A 298 23.85 -4.06 0.78
CA GLN A 298 24.25 -3.57 -0.55
C GLN A 298 25.35 -4.45 -1.19
N PRO A 299 25.42 -4.54 -2.54
CA PRO A 299 26.46 -5.27 -3.24
C PRO A 299 27.86 -4.92 -2.73
N GLY A 300 28.65 -5.93 -2.39
CA GLY A 300 30.01 -5.76 -1.85
C GLY A 300 30.10 -5.59 -0.33
N VAL A 301 28.97 -5.51 0.38
CA VAL A 301 28.93 -5.44 1.85
C VAL A 301 28.58 -6.80 2.44
N SER A 302 29.32 -7.26 3.45
CA SER A 302 29.02 -8.50 4.16
C SER A 302 27.88 -8.32 5.17
N ASP A 303 27.05 -9.33 5.35
CA ASP A 303 26.04 -9.36 6.41
C ASP A 303 26.70 -9.32 7.81
N SER A 304 26.76 -8.12 8.38
CA SER A 304 27.40 -7.88 9.67
C SER A 304 26.64 -8.49 10.86
N PHE A 305 25.35 -8.78 10.72
CA PHE A 305 24.49 -9.24 11.81
C PHE A 305 24.14 -10.73 11.73
N LYS A 306 24.65 -11.46 10.73
CA LYS A 306 24.33 -12.87 10.49
C LYS A 306 24.38 -13.74 11.75
N SER A 307 25.49 -13.70 12.48
CA SER A 307 25.71 -14.49 13.70
C SER A 307 24.80 -14.05 14.84
N LEU A 308 24.74 -12.74 15.11
CA LEU A 308 23.89 -12.18 16.14
C LEU A 308 22.41 -12.53 15.92
N ARG A 309 21.92 -12.44 14.67
CA ARG A 309 20.55 -12.83 14.34
C ARG A 309 20.30 -14.31 14.59
N ALA A 310 21.25 -15.19 14.25
CA ALA A 310 21.12 -16.62 14.52
C ALA A 310 20.99 -16.91 16.02
N ASP A 311 21.84 -16.28 16.84
CA ASP A 311 21.86 -16.44 18.30
C ASP A 311 20.57 -15.92 18.95
N LEU A 312 20.18 -14.68 18.62
CA LEU A 312 18.94 -14.08 19.13
C LEU A 312 17.74 -14.93 18.75
N ARG A 313 17.68 -15.39 17.50
CA ARG A 313 16.56 -16.19 17.01
C ARG A 313 16.44 -17.54 17.72
N ALA A 314 17.55 -18.22 17.98
CA ALA A 314 17.56 -19.48 18.73
C ALA A 314 16.95 -19.28 20.13
N LEU A 315 17.34 -18.22 20.83
CA LEU A 315 16.78 -17.86 22.14
C LEU A 315 15.29 -17.55 22.06
N LEU A 316 14.87 -16.70 21.10
CA LEU A 316 13.46 -16.31 20.95
C LEU A 316 12.55 -17.51 20.67
N LEU A 317 13.00 -18.49 19.89
CA LEU A 317 12.24 -19.72 19.66
C LEU A 317 12.22 -20.63 20.89
N GLN A 318 13.37 -20.80 21.55
CA GLN A 318 13.46 -21.60 22.77
C GLN A 318 12.49 -21.06 23.85
N TRP A 319 12.38 -19.74 23.97
CA TRP A 319 11.48 -19.06 24.91
C TRP A 319 10.04 -18.91 24.39
N ARG A 320 9.73 -19.45 23.20
CA ARG A 320 8.42 -19.37 22.54
C ARG A 320 7.87 -17.94 22.44
N VAL A 321 8.75 -16.99 22.19
CA VAL A 321 8.43 -15.54 22.16
C VAL A 321 7.31 -15.21 21.18
N PRO A 322 7.23 -15.77 19.96
CA PRO A 322 6.11 -15.45 19.06
C PRO A 322 4.72 -15.75 19.65
N MET A 323 4.58 -16.86 20.38
CA MET A 323 3.33 -17.22 21.05
C MET A 323 3.06 -16.30 22.24
N ARG A 324 4.10 -16.04 23.05
CA ARG A 324 4.01 -15.10 24.19
C ARG A 324 3.63 -13.69 23.75
N LEU A 325 4.24 -13.19 22.66
CA LEU A 325 3.96 -11.87 22.11
C LEU A 325 2.51 -11.76 21.61
N ARG A 326 2.00 -12.79 20.92
CA ARG A 326 0.60 -12.82 20.47
C ARG A 326 -0.36 -12.69 21.66
N GLN A 327 -0.11 -13.45 22.72
CA GLN A 327 -0.90 -13.39 23.95
C GLN A 327 -0.73 -12.03 24.63
N PHE A 328 0.50 -11.53 24.72
CA PHE A 328 0.84 -10.26 25.36
C PHE A 328 0.10 -9.07 24.74
N VAL A 329 0.01 -9.03 23.42
CA VAL A 329 -0.73 -8.01 22.66
C VAL A 329 -2.24 -8.17 22.86
N ALA A 330 -2.75 -9.41 22.83
CA ALA A 330 -4.17 -9.69 23.05
C ALA A 330 -4.63 -9.22 24.44
N ASP A 331 -3.80 -9.45 25.46
CA ASP A 331 -4.07 -9.16 26.86
C ASP A 331 -3.72 -7.72 27.28
N ARG A 332 -3.09 -6.93 26.39
CA ARG A 332 -2.70 -5.53 26.61
C ARG A 332 -1.84 -5.32 27.87
N HIS A 333 -0.83 -6.17 28.06
CA HIS A 333 0.06 -6.07 29.23
C HIS A 333 0.90 -4.79 29.26
N ALA A 334 1.05 -4.19 30.45
CA ALA A 334 1.81 -2.96 30.68
C ALA A 334 3.28 -3.18 31.08
N GLN A 335 3.64 -4.40 31.52
CA GLN A 335 5.00 -4.75 31.94
C GLN A 335 5.84 -5.25 30.77
N PRO A 336 7.18 -5.09 30.76
CA PRO A 336 8.01 -5.59 29.66
C PRO A 336 7.81 -7.09 29.38
N LEU A 337 7.80 -7.45 28.09
CA LEU A 337 7.61 -8.84 27.64
C LEU A 337 8.71 -9.79 28.14
N PHE A 338 9.94 -9.27 28.25
CA PHE A 338 11.13 -10.00 28.68
C PHE A 338 11.41 -9.74 30.16
N SER A 339 11.73 -10.81 30.87
CA SER A 339 12.23 -10.76 32.24
C SER A 339 13.68 -10.26 32.30
N GLU A 340 14.12 -9.76 33.44
CA GLU A 340 15.50 -9.30 33.63
C GLU A 340 16.55 -10.37 33.25
N PRO A 341 16.40 -11.66 33.62
CA PRO A 341 17.33 -12.71 33.16
C PRO A 341 17.37 -12.88 31.63
N GLU A 342 16.22 -12.76 30.95
CA GLU A 342 16.15 -12.83 29.49
C GLU A 342 16.86 -11.62 28.86
N VAL A 343 16.65 -10.42 29.41
CA VAL A 343 17.35 -9.19 28.98
C VAL A 343 18.86 -9.34 29.14
N GLN A 344 19.34 -9.89 30.26
CA GLN A 344 20.77 -10.13 30.48
C GLN A 344 21.34 -11.15 29.47
N GLN A 345 20.58 -12.19 29.12
CA GLN A 345 21.00 -13.14 28.10
C GLN A 345 21.07 -12.50 26.71
N LEU A 346 20.12 -11.63 26.37
CA LEU A 346 20.16 -10.85 25.13
C LEU A 346 21.38 -9.90 25.09
N ARG A 347 21.68 -9.22 26.20
CA ARG A 347 22.88 -8.36 26.32
C ARG A 347 24.18 -9.14 26.08
N ARG A 348 24.29 -10.37 26.59
CA ARG A 348 25.46 -11.25 26.34
C ARG A 348 25.63 -11.59 24.86
N CYS A 349 24.54 -11.80 24.12
CA CYS A 349 24.60 -12.01 22.66
C CYS A 349 25.20 -10.78 21.96
N TRP A 350 24.73 -9.58 22.33
CA TRP A 350 25.27 -8.33 21.80
C TRP A 350 26.75 -8.12 22.17
N GLU A 351 27.13 -8.34 23.42
CA GLU A 351 28.52 -8.23 23.88
C GLU A 351 29.46 -9.24 23.21
N SER A 352 28.97 -10.45 22.94
CA SER A 352 29.70 -11.45 22.15
C SER A 352 29.90 -10.96 20.71
N TRP A 353 28.85 -10.40 20.10
CA TRP A 353 28.92 -9.85 18.76
C TRP A 353 29.85 -8.63 18.67
N PHE A 354 29.80 -7.69 19.62
CA PHE A 354 30.72 -6.55 19.67
C PHE A 354 32.19 -6.99 19.77
N ARG A 355 32.47 -8.01 20.60
CA ARG A 355 33.81 -8.63 20.66
C ARG A 355 34.22 -9.22 19.32
N SER A 356 33.31 -9.88 18.61
CA SER A 356 33.57 -10.40 17.25
C SER A 356 33.86 -9.30 16.22
N LYS A 357 33.45 -8.05 16.49
CA LYS A 357 33.71 -6.87 15.66
C LYS A 357 34.94 -6.08 16.10
N GLY A 358 35.72 -6.57 17.06
CA GLY A 358 36.94 -5.94 17.55
C GLY A 358 36.74 -4.95 18.71
N PHE A 359 35.54 -4.86 19.29
CA PHE A 359 35.26 -4.03 20.46
C PHE A 359 35.34 -4.88 21.73
N SER A 360 36.50 -4.85 22.41
CA SER A 360 36.78 -5.64 23.61
C SER A 360 36.44 -4.91 24.93
N GLU A 361 36.20 -3.61 24.86
CA GLU A 361 35.71 -2.83 26.01
C GLU A 361 34.25 -3.21 26.30
N GLY A 362 33.88 -3.33 27.57
CA GLY A 362 32.51 -3.70 27.96
C GLY A 362 31.47 -2.70 27.43
N VAL A 363 30.26 -3.18 27.13
CA VAL A 363 29.17 -2.33 26.63
C VAL A 363 28.50 -1.61 27.80
N ASP A 364 28.42 -0.28 27.73
CA ASP A 364 27.70 0.53 28.72
C ASP A 364 26.21 0.60 28.37
N TRP A 365 25.41 -0.19 29.10
CA TRP A 365 23.96 -0.26 28.98
C TRP A 365 23.21 0.74 29.88
N SER A 366 23.92 1.67 30.54
CA SER A 366 23.30 2.66 31.42
C SER A 366 22.44 3.67 30.65
N VAL A 367 21.45 4.20 31.34
CA VAL A 367 20.51 5.19 30.82
C VAL A 367 20.69 6.47 31.62
N ASP A 368 21.22 7.51 30.97
CA ASP A 368 21.45 8.82 31.58
C ASP A 368 20.11 9.53 31.88
N SER A 369 20.09 10.37 32.92
CA SER A 369 18.89 11.07 33.39
C SER A 369 18.28 11.96 32.31
N GLY A 370 16.95 11.95 32.18
CA GLY A 370 16.22 12.79 31.22
C GLY A 370 15.94 12.14 29.86
N GLN A 371 16.34 10.88 29.63
CA GLN A 371 16.06 10.14 28.40
C GLN A 371 15.98 8.60 28.65
N PRO A 372 15.26 7.80 27.84
CA PRO A 372 14.98 6.39 28.14
C PRO A 372 15.92 5.37 27.47
N TYR A 373 16.94 5.81 26.73
CA TYR A 373 17.77 4.96 25.88
C TYR A 373 19.18 4.74 26.44
N ALA A 374 19.77 3.58 26.12
CA ALA A 374 21.19 3.33 26.39
C ALA A 374 22.05 3.97 25.29
N LEU A 375 22.14 5.31 25.29
CA LEU A 375 22.77 6.09 24.22
C LEU A 375 24.23 5.69 23.96
N ARG A 376 24.96 5.24 24.98
CA ARG A 376 26.35 4.77 24.84
C ARG A 376 26.45 3.43 24.10
N ALA A 377 25.58 2.47 24.41
CA ALA A 377 25.48 1.21 23.67
C ALA A 377 25.06 1.45 22.21
N LEU A 378 24.13 2.38 21.98
CA LEU A 378 23.70 2.76 20.63
C LEU A 378 24.80 3.49 19.84
N ALA A 379 25.57 4.36 20.48
CA ALA A 379 26.74 4.98 19.88
C ALA A 379 27.80 3.93 19.50
N LEU A 380 28.02 2.93 20.35
CA LEU A 380 28.95 1.82 20.06
C LEU A 380 28.45 0.96 18.88
N LEU A 381 27.14 0.73 18.78
CA LEU A 381 26.52 0.06 17.63
C LEU A 381 26.73 0.86 16.34
N ALA A 382 26.44 2.16 16.34
CA ALA A 382 26.65 3.02 15.19
C ALA A 382 28.13 3.01 14.75
N LYS A 383 29.05 3.08 15.72
CA LYS A 383 30.49 2.98 15.48
C LYS A 383 30.89 1.63 14.89
N SER A 384 30.34 0.51 15.38
CA SER A 384 30.67 -0.82 14.88
C SER A 384 30.15 -1.09 13.46
N LEU A 385 29.12 -0.36 13.05
CA LEU A 385 28.54 -0.40 11.69
C LEU A 385 29.09 0.66 10.75
N GLN A 386 29.95 1.58 11.23
CA GLN A 386 30.42 2.75 10.48
C GLN A 386 29.26 3.62 9.97
N ASP A 387 28.28 3.86 10.84
CA ASP A 387 27.12 4.70 10.55
C ASP A 387 27.55 6.11 10.08
N ARG A 388 26.82 6.66 9.12
CA ARG A 388 27.13 7.96 8.52
C ARG A 388 26.69 9.12 9.42
N ASP A 389 25.69 8.92 10.28
CA ASP A 389 25.23 9.95 11.22
C ASP A 389 26.10 10.01 12.48
N VAL A 390 27.34 10.46 12.30
CA VAL A 390 28.32 10.56 13.38
C VAL A 390 27.98 11.62 14.43
N ALA A 391 27.09 12.56 14.11
CA ALA A 391 26.74 13.69 14.97
C ALA A 391 25.55 13.42 15.89
N LEU A 392 24.67 12.47 15.53
CA LEU A 392 23.44 12.17 16.27
C LEU A 392 23.68 11.81 17.73
N TRP A 393 24.51 10.80 18.00
CA TRP A 393 24.70 10.30 19.36
C TRP A 393 25.38 11.31 20.29
N PRO A 394 26.45 12.02 19.87
CA PRO A 394 26.99 13.13 20.65
C PRO A 394 25.97 14.23 20.94
N ALA A 395 25.15 14.62 19.96
CA ALA A 395 24.12 15.65 20.14
C ALA A 395 23.03 15.22 21.13
N LEU A 396 22.58 13.96 21.07
CA LEU A 396 21.61 13.41 22.02
C LEU A 396 22.17 13.33 23.46
N GLN A 397 23.48 13.10 23.60
CA GLN A 397 24.15 13.07 24.91
C GLN A 397 24.36 14.48 25.50
N GLN A 398 24.65 15.48 24.66
CA GLN A 398 24.92 16.86 25.10
C GLN A 398 23.66 17.73 25.22
N GLY A 399 22.60 17.39 24.47
CA GLY A 399 21.42 18.21 24.27
C GLY A 399 21.40 18.78 22.84
N VAL A 400 20.26 18.61 22.15
CA VAL A 400 20.14 18.95 20.73
C VAL A 400 20.04 20.47 20.56
N PRO A 401 20.85 21.10 19.68
CA PRO A 401 20.77 22.52 19.42
C PRO A 401 19.43 22.92 18.79
N ALA A 402 18.94 24.12 19.13
CA ALA A 402 17.67 24.64 18.63
C ALA A 402 17.78 25.40 17.29
N GLY A 403 19.00 25.58 16.76
CA GLY A 403 19.22 26.28 15.49
C GLY A 403 19.27 27.82 15.58
N VAL A 404 19.22 28.41 16.79
CA VAL A 404 19.02 29.85 16.99
C VAL A 404 20.31 30.69 16.95
N ALA A 405 21.48 30.07 17.15
CA ALA A 405 22.79 30.74 17.14
C ALA A 405 23.86 29.91 16.40
N GLY A 406 23.42 29.01 15.54
CA GLY A 406 24.25 28.05 14.82
C GLY A 406 23.40 26.90 14.29
N ASP A 407 23.87 26.27 13.22
CA ASP A 407 23.14 25.20 12.54
C ASP A 407 22.97 23.97 13.44
N ILE A 408 21.85 23.28 13.26
CA ILE A 408 21.71 21.91 13.73
C ILE A 408 22.65 21.04 12.86
N PRO A 409 23.55 20.25 13.44
CA PRO A 409 24.46 19.40 12.68
C PRO A 409 23.72 18.53 11.67
N ALA A 410 24.17 18.55 10.41
CA ALA A 410 23.54 17.77 9.36
C ALA A 410 23.72 16.26 9.62
N SER A 411 22.64 15.50 9.42
CA SER A 411 22.72 14.05 9.33
C SER A 411 23.33 13.69 7.97
N ASN A 412 24.53 13.10 7.95
CA ASN A 412 25.19 12.70 6.70
C ASN A 412 24.51 11.49 6.00
N THR A 413 23.31 11.12 6.44
CA THR A 413 22.49 10.06 5.86
C THR A 413 21.66 10.56 4.67
N PHE A 414 21.43 11.87 4.58
CA PHE A 414 20.71 12.52 3.48
C PHE A 414 21.66 13.31 2.58
N ILE A 415 21.27 13.48 1.31
CA ILE A 415 21.99 14.35 0.38
C ILE A 415 21.91 15.78 0.93
N PRO A 416 23.05 16.47 1.16
CA PRO A 416 23.05 17.86 1.59
C PRO A 416 22.30 18.71 0.56
N VAL A 417 21.34 19.50 1.02
CA VAL A 417 20.74 20.53 0.17
C VAL A 417 21.82 21.61 -0.03
N PRO A 418 22.10 22.06 -1.28
CA PRO A 418 22.96 23.22 -1.49
C PRO A 418 22.45 24.35 -0.62
N HIS A 419 23.32 24.96 0.19
CA HIS A 419 22.93 26.04 1.07
C HIS A 419 22.23 27.13 0.26
N SER A 420 20.89 27.17 0.28
CA SER A 420 20.20 28.44 0.18
C SER A 420 20.70 29.20 1.40
N ARG A 421 21.52 30.22 1.19
CA ARG A 421 21.69 31.27 2.19
C ARG A 421 20.28 31.64 2.62
N ASN A 422 19.85 31.15 3.78
CA ASN A 422 18.82 31.87 4.49
C ASN A 422 19.58 33.10 4.96
N ASP A 423 19.38 34.20 4.26
CA ASP A 423 19.72 35.55 4.72
C ASP A 423 18.80 35.91 5.91
N MET A 424 18.70 35.00 6.89
CA MET A 424 18.23 35.26 8.24
C MET A 424 19.45 35.52 9.13
N ASP A 425 20.52 36.08 8.54
CA ASP A 425 21.49 36.83 9.32
C ASP A 425 20.73 38.03 9.91
N ASP A 426 20.73 38.08 11.25
CA ASP A 426 20.10 39.09 12.09
C ASP A 426 18.57 39.13 12.09
N ALA A 427 17.94 38.14 12.73
CA ALA A 427 16.70 38.44 13.44
C ALA A 427 17.02 39.39 14.60
N ASP A 428 17.02 40.70 14.33
CA ASP A 428 17.23 41.75 15.32
C ASP A 428 16.23 41.56 16.47
N PHE A 429 16.74 41.05 17.58
CA PHE A 429 15.99 40.88 18.81
C PHE A 429 15.41 42.24 19.21
N GLN A 430 14.09 42.31 19.37
CA GLN A 430 13.39 43.58 19.60
C GLN A 430 13.66 44.12 21.00
N ILE A 431 13.95 45.42 21.07
CA ILE A 431 14.17 46.15 22.31
C ILE A 431 13.01 47.13 22.46
N CYS A 432 12.03 46.77 23.27
CA CYS A 432 10.87 47.63 23.50
C CYS A 432 11.24 48.81 24.42
N SER A 433 11.09 50.04 23.93
CA SER A 433 11.10 51.24 24.76
C SER A 433 9.70 51.48 25.34
N GLY A 434 9.51 51.21 26.63
CA GLY A 434 8.27 51.49 27.35
C GLY A 434 7.45 50.25 27.70
N ASN A 435 6.48 50.46 28.60
CA ASN A 435 5.68 49.40 29.19
C ASN A 435 4.27 49.42 28.60
N TRP A 436 3.46 48.43 28.94
CA TRP A 436 2.04 48.47 28.60
C TRP A 436 1.32 49.56 29.42
N PRO A 437 0.21 50.14 28.92
CA PRO A 437 -0.45 51.28 29.55
C PRO A 437 -0.81 51.09 31.02
N GLY A 438 -1.16 49.87 31.45
CA GLY A 438 -1.47 49.59 32.85
C GLY A 438 -0.28 49.74 33.79
N ALA A 439 0.94 49.47 33.31
CA ALA A 439 2.17 49.76 34.03
C ALA A 439 2.54 51.25 34.00
N GLU A 440 2.38 51.91 32.86
CA GLU A 440 2.71 53.34 32.71
C GLU A 440 1.78 54.27 33.49
N GLN A 441 0.51 53.87 33.67
CA GLN A 441 -0.48 54.63 34.44
C GLN A 441 -0.26 54.54 35.96
N HIS A 442 0.57 53.61 36.45
CA HIS A 442 0.82 53.38 37.88
C HIS A 442 2.31 53.11 38.21
N PRO A 443 3.21 54.09 37.97
CA PRO A 443 4.66 53.89 38.04
C PRO A 443 5.17 53.53 39.45
N GLU A 444 4.65 54.16 40.50
CA GLU A 444 5.09 53.86 41.89
C GLU A 444 4.74 52.43 42.32
N LEU A 445 3.62 51.92 41.81
CA LEU A 445 3.21 50.54 42.06
C LEU A 445 4.04 49.56 41.23
N LEU A 446 4.44 49.94 40.02
CA LEU A 446 5.32 49.14 39.16
C LEU A 446 6.65 48.90 39.85
N ASP A 447 7.29 49.97 40.31
CA ASP A 447 8.58 49.90 41.01
C ASP A 447 8.47 49.06 42.27
N LYS A 448 7.42 49.26 43.07
CA LYS A 448 7.19 48.46 44.28
C LYS A 448 7.06 46.96 43.97
N MET A 449 6.45 46.61 42.84
CA MET A 449 6.26 45.21 42.46
C MET A 449 7.50 44.60 41.81
N ILE A 450 8.22 45.34 40.96
CA ILE A 450 9.51 44.91 40.41
C ILE A 450 10.50 44.68 41.54
N GLN A 451 10.60 45.62 42.49
CA GLN A 451 11.54 45.50 43.60
C GLN A 451 11.22 44.29 44.50
N ALA A 452 9.95 43.89 44.60
CA ALA A 452 9.56 42.70 45.34
C ALA A 452 10.02 41.40 44.64
N GLU A 453 9.92 41.32 43.31
CA GLU A 453 10.40 40.17 42.53
C GLU A 453 11.94 40.11 42.49
N VAL A 454 12.62 41.27 42.45
CA VAL A 454 14.08 41.37 42.58
C VAL A 454 14.53 40.89 43.96
N SER A 455 13.87 41.36 45.04
CA SER A 455 14.19 40.92 46.40
C SER A 455 13.93 39.42 46.62
N ALA A 456 13.06 38.81 45.80
CA ALA A 456 12.76 37.39 45.83
C ALA A 456 13.69 36.54 44.93
N GLY A 457 14.60 37.18 44.18
CA GLY A 457 15.54 36.50 43.29
C GLY A 457 14.93 36.01 41.97
N TYR A 458 13.72 36.43 41.62
CA TYR A 458 13.07 36.08 40.35
C TYR A 458 13.42 37.03 39.21
N LEU A 459 13.86 38.26 39.54
CA LEU A 459 14.37 39.24 38.59
C LEU A 459 15.74 39.73 39.06
N GLU A 460 16.60 40.09 38.11
CA GLU A 460 17.82 40.84 38.37
C GLU A 460 17.72 42.22 37.72
N CYS A 461 18.16 43.26 38.41
CA CYS A 461 18.29 44.59 37.82
C CYS A 461 19.56 44.63 36.99
N ILE A 462 19.43 44.99 35.72
CA ILE A 462 20.56 45.31 34.86
C ILE A 462 20.58 46.83 34.67
N GLU A 463 21.72 47.46 34.98
CA GLU A 463 21.85 48.91 35.07
C GLU A 463 21.64 49.62 33.73
N SER A 464 22.05 48.99 32.63
CA SER A 464 21.80 49.52 31.28
C SER A 464 21.73 48.42 30.23
N LEU A 465 21.18 48.79 29.07
CA LEU A 465 21.19 47.92 27.90
C LEU A 465 22.62 47.64 27.41
N GLU A 466 23.59 48.53 27.65
CA GLU A 466 25.00 48.25 27.33
C GLU A 466 25.58 47.13 28.20
N GLU A 467 25.19 47.06 29.49
CA GLU A 467 25.63 45.97 30.36
C GLU A 467 24.97 44.63 29.98
N ALA A 468 23.68 44.65 29.60
CA ALA A 468 23.03 43.47 29.03
C ALA A 468 23.76 42.98 27.77
N ARG A 469 24.14 43.90 26.88
CA ARG A 469 24.88 43.58 25.65
C ARG A 469 26.34 43.15 25.90
N ARG A 470 26.93 43.52 27.04
CA ARG A 470 28.21 42.94 27.49
C ARG A 470 28.07 41.51 27.97
N ARG A 471 26.95 41.20 28.64
CA ARG A 471 26.70 39.88 29.24
C ARG A 471 26.15 38.85 28.25
N TRP A 472 25.40 39.29 27.24
CA TRP A 472 24.83 38.40 26.22
C TRP A 472 25.07 38.92 24.80
N PRO A 473 25.50 38.03 23.86
CA PRO A 473 25.75 38.42 22.47
C PRO A 473 24.51 38.94 21.74
N HIS A 474 23.34 38.46 22.11
CA HIS A 474 22.06 38.84 21.53
C HIS A 474 21.02 39.12 22.63
N VAL A 475 20.38 40.30 22.59
CA VAL A 475 19.52 40.81 23.68
C VAL A 475 18.16 41.25 23.14
N ALA A 476 17.08 40.73 23.74
CA ALA A 476 15.70 41.19 23.53
C ALA A 476 15.15 41.83 24.81
N VAL A 477 14.30 42.85 24.70
CA VAL A 477 13.63 43.51 25.83
C VAL A 477 12.11 43.51 25.60
N GLY A 478 11.38 42.77 26.45
CA GLY A 478 9.92 42.72 26.48
C GLY A 478 9.29 43.88 27.27
N LYS A 479 7.97 43.86 27.46
CA LYS A 479 7.22 44.92 28.17
C LYS A 479 6.66 44.44 29.50
N ALA A 480 6.63 45.30 30.50
CA ALA A 480 5.88 45.05 31.74
C ALA A 480 4.46 45.61 31.65
N ASN A 481 3.54 45.06 32.43
CA ASN A 481 2.19 45.59 32.64
C ASN A 481 1.78 45.47 34.11
N ILE A 482 0.89 46.33 34.56
CA ILE A 482 0.17 46.13 35.82
C ILE A 482 -1.30 45.91 35.50
N VAL A 483 -1.82 44.79 35.97
CA VAL A 483 -3.26 44.52 35.91
C VAL A 483 -3.86 44.74 37.29
N GLN A 484 -4.68 45.78 37.41
CA GLN A 484 -5.47 46.08 38.59
C GLN A 484 -6.92 45.66 38.37
N VAL A 485 -7.47 44.88 39.29
CA VAL A 485 -8.88 44.48 39.27
C VAL A 485 -9.48 44.90 40.60
N VAL A 486 -10.62 45.61 40.57
CA VAL A 486 -11.29 46.14 41.76
C VAL A 486 -11.51 45.03 42.78
N GLY A 487 -11.04 45.25 44.02
CA GLY A 487 -11.10 44.28 45.12
C GLY A 487 -9.97 43.23 45.15
N ARG A 488 -8.95 43.32 44.28
CA ARG A 488 -7.79 42.41 44.28
C ARG A 488 -6.46 43.15 44.28
N LYS A 489 -5.43 42.51 44.87
CA LYS A 489 -4.06 43.02 44.82
C LYS A 489 -3.57 43.09 43.37
N PRO A 490 -2.92 44.20 42.97
CA PRO A 490 -2.35 44.37 41.63
C PRO A 490 -1.38 43.24 41.27
N ARG A 491 -1.24 42.96 39.96
CA ARG A 491 -0.30 41.96 39.43
C ARG A 491 0.64 42.59 38.43
N LEU A 492 1.94 42.38 38.65
CA LEU A 492 2.98 42.62 37.66
C LEU A 492 2.94 41.48 36.64
N ILE A 493 2.93 41.84 35.36
CA ILE A 493 3.05 40.92 34.24
C ILE A 493 4.27 41.35 33.45
N ILE A 494 5.18 40.42 33.18
CA ILE A 494 6.26 40.61 32.23
C ILE A 494 5.84 39.83 30.99
N ASP A 495 5.66 40.54 29.88
CA ASP A 495 5.17 40.00 28.61
C ASP A 495 6.33 39.87 27.61
N PRO A 496 6.94 38.67 27.52
CA PRO A 496 7.95 38.41 26.51
C PRO A 496 7.37 37.94 25.16
N THR A 497 6.04 37.85 24.98
CA THR A 497 5.44 37.08 23.85
C THR A 497 4.10 37.62 23.37
N VAL A 498 4.11 38.38 22.28
CA VAL A 498 2.95 38.68 21.42
C VAL A 498 2.49 37.43 20.61
N SER A 499 2.35 36.22 21.19
CA SER A 499 2.21 34.96 20.41
C SER A 499 1.02 34.02 20.70
N GLY A 500 0.16 34.28 21.69
CA GLY A 500 -1.20 33.69 21.74
C GLY A 500 -1.35 32.17 21.95
N SER A 501 -0.61 31.55 22.87
CA SER A 501 -0.61 30.07 23.10
C SER A 501 -0.90 29.58 24.54
N ASN A 502 -1.37 30.42 25.48
CA ASN A 502 -1.59 30.02 26.89
C ASN A 502 -3.06 29.92 27.32
N PHE A 503 -3.44 28.85 28.04
CA PHE A 503 -4.80 28.61 28.58
C PHE A 503 -4.82 28.65 30.12
N SER A 504 -5.93 29.11 30.72
CA SER A 504 -6.09 29.14 32.20
C SER A 504 -7.22 28.24 32.70
N LEU A 505 -6.89 27.36 33.64
CA LEU A 505 -7.78 26.39 34.30
C LEU A 505 -8.24 26.92 35.67
N ASN A 506 -9.52 26.73 36.00
CA ASN A 506 -10.05 27.04 37.32
C ASN A 506 -9.63 25.96 38.35
N PRO A 507 -9.28 26.28 39.61
CA PRO A 507 -8.97 25.30 40.66
C PRO A 507 -9.99 24.18 40.83
N VAL A 508 -11.28 24.50 40.73
CA VAL A 508 -12.37 23.52 40.84
C VAL A 508 -12.34 22.54 39.68
N VAL A 509 -12.03 23.05 38.48
CA VAL A 509 -11.85 22.23 37.28
C VAL A 509 -10.57 21.40 37.37
N TRP A 510 -9.50 21.95 37.96
CA TRP A 510 -8.22 21.28 38.14
C TRP A 510 -8.33 20.02 39.01
N GLN A 511 -9.06 20.09 40.12
CA GLN A 511 -9.29 18.95 41.01
C GLN A 511 -9.88 17.74 40.28
N ARG A 512 -10.56 17.99 39.16
CA ARG A 512 -11.21 16.98 38.33
C ARG A 512 -10.58 16.85 36.95
N ILE A 513 -9.44 17.49 36.70
CA ILE A 513 -8.85 17.56 35.34
C ILE A 513 -8.51 16.17 34.80
N ALA A 514 -8.13 15.24 35.70
CA ALA A 514 -7.85 13.85 35.39
C ALA A 514 -9.08 13.14 34.78
N ASP A 515 -10.30 13.47 35.23
CA ASP A 515 -11.55 12.91 34.68
C ASP A 515 -11.67 13.19 33.17
N PHE A 516 -11.12 14.33 32.73
CA PHE A 516 -11.17 14.79 31.34
C PHE A 516 -9.99 14.33 30.50
N LEU A 517 -8.98 13.65 31.06
CA LEU A 517 -7.76 13.23 30.37
C LEU A 517 -7.74 11.72 30.14
N ASP A 518 -7.10 11.27 29.07
CA ASP A 518 -6.67 9.88 28.89
C ASP A 518 -5.23 9.66 29.35
N ASP A 519 -4.72 8.43 29.22
CA ASP A 519 -3.37 8.06 29.66
C ASP A 519 -2.25 8.76 28.85
N GLN A 520 -2.56 9.35 27.69
CA GLN A 520 -1.63 10.13 26.87
C GLN A 520 -1.66 11.63 27.16
N MET A 521 -2.47 12.05 28.13
CA MET A 521 -2.73 13.43 28.52
C MET A 521 -3.54 14.19 27.46
N CYS A 522 -4.31 13.49 26.65
CA CYS A 522 -5.24 14.08 25.70
C CYS A 522 -6.62 14.28 26.36
N PHE A 523 -7.23 15.44 26.13
CA PHE A 523 -8.55 15.76 26.67
C PHE A 523 -9.63 14.94 25.96
N LYS A 524 -10.36 14.08 26.66
CA LYS A 524 -11.49 13.28 26.15
C LYS A 524 -12.80 14.09 26.05
N ALA A 525 -12.93 15.13 26.87
CA ALA A 525 -14.09 16.02 26.91
C ALA A 525 -13.66 17.43 27.33
N THR A 526 -14.42 18.46 26.96
CA THR A 526 -14.13 19.84 27.35
C THR A 526 -14.35 20.05 28.85
N PRO A 527 -13.33 20.46 29.62
CA PRO A 527 -13.50 20.78 31.02
C PRO A 527 -14.44 21.98 31.21
N PRO A 528 -15.38 21.95 32.18
CA PRO A 528 -16.36 23.01 32.40
C PRO A 528 -15.74 24.40 32.54
N GLY A 529 -16.28 25.39 31.84
CA GLY A 529 -15.79 26.79 31.92
C GLY A 529 -14.43 27.03 31.24
N THR A 530 -14.03 26.15 30.31
CA THR A 530 -12.83 26.31 29.46
C THR A 530 -13.21 26.23 27.98
N SER A 531 -12.32 26.69 27.10
CA SER A 531 -12.43 26.53 25.64
C SER A 531 -11.58 25.37 25.10
N ILE A 532 -11.10 24.48 25.98
CA ILE A 532 -10.19 23.39 25.61
C ILE A 532 -11.00 22.31 24.89
N ARG A 533 -10.62 22.02 23.64
CA ARG A 533 -11.35 21.07 22.81
C ARG A 533 -10.91 19.63 23.08
N PRO A 534 -11.83 18.65 23.00
CA PRO A 534 -11.46 17.24 23.01
C PRO A 534 -10.43 16.94 21.92
N GLY A 535 -9.42 16.12 22.23
CA GLY A 535 -8.27 15.81 21.37
C GLY A 535 -7.06 16.75 21.54
N SER A 536 -7.19 17.84 22.30
CA SER A 536 -6.02 18.66 22.69
C SER A 536 -5.16 17.92 23.71
N ARG A 537 -3.84 18.12 23.72
CA ARG A 537 -2.92 17.46 24.66
C ARG A 537 -2.40 18.42 25.72
N LEU A 538 -2.54 18.06 26.99
CA LEU A 538 -1.95 18.79 28.12
C LEU A 538 -0.45 18.49 28.17
N LEU A 539 0.38 19.52 27.99
CA LEU A 539 1.84 19.35 27.96
C LEU A 539 2.48 19.74 29.29
N SER A 540 2.01 20.84 29.89
CA SER A 540 2.50 21.27 31.18
C SER A 540 1.48 22.12 31.91
N VAL A 541 1.56 22.15 33.24
CA VAL A 541 0.73 23.01 34.09
C VAL A 541 1.62 23.66 35.13
N ARG A 542 1.60 25.00 35.17
CA ARG A 542 2.62 25.80 35.86
C ARG A 542 4.02 25.48 35.30
N HIS A 543 4.91 24.97 36.16
CA HIS A 543 6.28 24.59 35.82
C HIS A 543 6.49 23.06 35.84
N VAL A 544 5.39 22.30 35.88
CA VAL A 544 5.44 20.83 35.89
C VAL A 544 5.04 20.37 34.50
N ASP A 545 5.98 19.71 33.80
CA ASP A 545 5.67 18.97 32.59
C ASP A 545 4.82 17.74 32.95
N ILE A 546 3.74 17.54 32.20
CA ILE A 546 2.74 16.51 32.47
C ILE A 546 2.87 15.45 31.38
N HIS A 547 3.39 14.29 31.76
CA HIS A 547 3.55 13.14 30.88
C HIS A 547 2.55 12.02 31.20
N SER A 548 2.02 12.01 32.43
CA SER A 548 1.10 11.02 32.97
C SER A 548 0.07 11.62 33.94
N LEU A 549 -0.97 10.84 34.29
CA LEU A 549 -2.00 11.28 35.24
C LEU A 549 -1.41 11.47 36.64
N ASP A 550 -0.36 10.73 36.97
CA ASP A 550 0.32 10.84 38.26
C ASP A 550 1.06 12.19 38.38
N ASP A 551 1.56 12.75 37.28
CA ASP A 551 2.22 14.06 37.26
C ASP A 551 1.27 15.20 37.64
N LEU A 552 -0.04 15.02 37.45
CA LEU A 552 -1.06 15.99 37.90
C LEU A 552 -1.02 16.18 39.42
N ARG A 553 -0.63 15.15 40.19
CA ARG A 553 -0.49 15.24 41.65
C ARG A 553 0.73 16.08 42.06
N LEU A 554 1.74 16.16 41.18
CA LEU A 554 2.92 16.99 41.38
C LEU A 554 2.59 18.48 41.20
N VAL A 555 1.51 18.81 40.50
CA VAL A 555 1.00 20.16 40.37
C VAL A 555 0.22 20.55 41.64
N ARG A 556 0.88 21.32 42.51
CA ARG A 556 0.23 21.85 43.72
C ARG A 556 -1.01 22.67 43.36
N ALA A 557 -2.18 22.14 43.74
CA ALA A 557 -3.45 22.84 43.65
C ALA A 557 -3.39 24.08 44.55
N THR A 558 -3.75 25.22 43.98
CA THR A 558 -3.89 26.47 44.72
C THR A 558 -5.31 26.98 44.53
N GLY A 559 -5.85 27.76 45.46
CA GLY A 559 -7.15 28.42 45.28
C GLY A 559 -7.20 29.45 44.14
N LYS A 560 -6.18 29.51 43.26
CA LYS A 560 -6.03 30.44 42.12
C LYS A 560 -5.97 29.67 40.79
N ARG A 561 -6.39 30.31 39.69
CA ARG A 561 -6.31 29.72 38.34
C ARG A 561 -4.90 29.21 38.01
N LEU A 562 -4.85 28.06 37.36
CA LEU A 562 -3.64 27.35 36.95
C LEU A 562 -3.43 27.55 35.46
N TRP A 563 -2.23 27.96 35.07
CA TRP A 563 -1.88 28.12 33.65
C TRP A 563 -1.38 26.81 33.08
N ALA A 564 -1.91 26.46 31.91
CA ALA A 564 -1.61 25.22 31.22
C ALA A 564 -1.10 25.50 29.81
N ARG A 565 -0.04 24.79 29.43
CA ARG A 565 0.43 24.69 28.05
C ARG A 565 -0.28 23.51 27.41
N ILE A 566 -1.10 23.80 26.41
CA ILE A 566 -1.95 22.82 25.75
C ILE A 566 -1.64 22.87 24.26
N ALA A 567 -1.27 21.71 23.70
CA ALA A 567 -1.20 21.53 22.27
C ALA A 567 -2.63 21.32 21.74
N ASP A 568 -3.16 22.33 21.06
CA ASP A 568 -4.45 22.26 20.38
C ASP A 568 -4.25 22.01 18.88
N PRO A 569 -4.42 20.76 18.39
CA PRO A 569 -4.30 20.45 16.97
C PRO A 569 -5.46 21.02 16.14
N THR A 570 -6.50 21.60 16.78
CA THR A 570 -7.71 22.12 16.13
C THR A 570 -7.71 23.64 15.99
N THR A 571 -6.63 24.32 16.37
CA THR A 571 -6.53 25.79 16.30
C THR A 571 -6.74 26.30 14.87
N ALA A 572 -7.77 27.13 14.66
CA ALA A 572 -8.07 27.71 13.35
C ALA A 572 -6.99 28.67 12.82
N LYS A 573 -6.02 29.03 13.68
CA LYS A 573 -4.87 29.88 13.35
C LYS A 573 -3.77 29.13 12.60
N ARG A 574 -3.76 27.80 12.60
CA ARG A 574 -2.84 26.97 11.81
C ARG A 574 -3.66 26.20 10.78
N LYS A 575 -3.56 26.61 9.52
CA LYS A 575 -4.21 25.93 8.40
C LYS A 575 -3.14 25.28 7.54
N LEU A 576 -3.31 23.99 7.24
CA LEU A 576 -2.57 23.37 6.15
C LEU A 576 -2.95 24.08 4.84
N SER A 577 -2.00 24.27 3.94
CA SER A 577 -2.32 24.65 2.57
C SER A 577 -3.21 23.58 1.93
N LEU A 578 -4.00 23.96 0.92
CA LEU A 578 -4.84 23.01 0.19
C LEU A 578 -3.99 21.84 -0.37
N ALA A 579 -2.81 22.15 -0.92
CA ALA A 579 -1.87 21.18 -1.46
C ALA A 579 -1.35 20.20 -0.37
N SER A 580 -0.91 20.69 0.79
CA SER A 580 -0.46 19.82 1.88
C SER A 580 -1.58 18.93 2.42
N ARG A 581 -2.82 19.45 2.46
CA ARG A 581 -3.98 18.67 2.88
C ARG A 581 -4.29 17.56 1.86
N GLN A 582 -4.30 17.87 0.56
CA GLN A 582 -4.51 16.88 -0.51
C GLN A 582 -3.44 15.79 -0.48
N PHE A 583 -2.17 16.17 -0.35
CA PHE A 583 -1.05 15.25 -0.23
C PHE A 583 -1.21 14.28 0.95
N LEU A 584 -1.50 14.80 2.15
CA LEU A 584 -1.70 13.96 3.34
C LEU A 584 -2.94 13.06 3.21
N LEU A 585 -4.02 13.56 2.62
CA LEU A 585 -5.23 12.77 2.39
C LEU A 585 -5.01 11.64 1.40
N PHE A 586 -4.23 11.84 0.34
CA PHE A 586 -3.85 10.78 -0.61
C PHE A 586 -3.16 9.62 0.10
N TRP A 587 -2.06 9.90 0.81
CA TRP A 587 -1.28 8.85 1.50
C TRP A 587 -2.07 8.19 2.62
N LYS A 588 -2.88 8.95 3.37
CA LYS A 588 -3.80 8.39 4.35
C LYS A 588 -4.82 7.46 3.71
N ALA A 589 -5.47 7.89 2.62
CA ALA A 589 -6.44 7.08 1.90
C ALA A 589 -5.78 5.80 1.38
N TRP A 590 -4.57 5.89 0.83
CA TRP A 590 -3.83 4.74 0.35
C TRP A 590 -3.46 3.76 1.48
N CYS A 591 -2.93 4.23 2.61
CA CYS A 591 -2.63 3.39 3.77
C CYS A 591 -3.87 2.66 4.34
N LEU A 592 -5.04 3.28 4.22
CA LEU A 592 -6.32 2.71 4.67
C LEU A 592 -6.99 1.80 3.63
N ARG A 593 -6.47 1.69 2.40
CA ARG A 593 -7.03 0.77 1.39
C ARG A 593 -6.88 -0.68 1.86
N PRO A 594 -7.85 -1.55 1.54
CA PRO A 594 -7.70 -2.99 1.75
C PRO A 594 -6.38 -3.46 1.13
N GLN A 595 -5.53 -4.04 1.97
CA GLN A 595 -4.22 -4.51 1.54
C GLN A 595 -4.40 -5.69 0.59
N THR A 596 -3.88 -5.57 -0.63
CA THR A 596 -3.77 -6.71 -1.53
C THR A 596 -2.83 -7.73 -0.91
N PHE A 597 -3.25 -8.99 -0.84
CA PHE A 597 -2.42 -10.06 -0.30
C PHE A 597 -1.18 -10.23 -1.18
N ARG A 598 0.02 -10.14 -0.59
CA ARG A 598 1.29 -10.30 -1.32
C ARG A 598 1.95 -11.61 -0.92
N PRO A 599 2.42 -12.44 -1.87
CA PRO A 599 3.26 -13.58 -1.55
C PRO A 599 4.53 -13.06 -0.84
N LEU A 600 4.72 -13.43 0.43
CA LEU A 600 5.94 -13.10 1.19
C LEU A 600 7.16 -13.91 0.73
N SER A 601 6.94 -14.94 -0.10
CA SER A 601 7.88 -16.05 -0.32
C SER A 601 8.71 -15.99 -1.60
N LEU A 602 8.44 -15.03 -2.50
CA LEU A 602 9.19 -14.92 -3.75
C LEU A 602 10.02 -13.64 -3.72
N PRO A 603 11.36 -13.72 -3.69
CA PRO A 603 12.18 -12.53 -3.91
C PRO A 603 11.79 -11.91 -5.26
N PRO A 604 11.99 -10.59 -5.47
CA PRO A 604 11.74 -10.00 -6.75
C PRO A 604 12.48 -10.80 -7.81
N PHE A 605 11.75 -11.44 -8.71
CA PHE A 605 12.38 -12.05 -9.87
C PHE A 605 12.99 -10.89 -10.66
N GLN A 606 14.28 -10.94 -10.94
CA GLN A 606 14.93 -10.01 -11.85
C GLN A 606 14.94 -10.65 -13.23
N PRO A 607 14.00 -10.29 -14.12
CA PRO A 607 14.02 -10.76 -15.49
C PRO A 607 15.30 -10.31 -16.19
N ASP A 608 15.80 -11.15 -17.09
CA ASP A 608 16.85 -10.76 -18.04
C ASP A 608 16.24 -9.85 -19.11
N VAL A 609 16.01 -8.61 -18.72
CA VAL A 609 15.41 -7.55 -19.53
C VAL A 609 16.23 -6.27 -19.35
N THR A 610 16.46 -5.57 -20.45
CA THR A 610 17.02 -4.22 -20.44
C THR A 610 15.97 -3.25 -20.94
N LEU A 611 15.87 -2.09 -20.29
CA LEU A 611 14.89 -1.07 -20.62
C LEU A 611 15.40 0.33 -20.25
N ALA A 612 15.00 1.29 -21.06
CA ALA A 612 15.31 2.70 -20.87
C ALA A 612 14.13 3.53 -21.34
N ALA A 613 13.96 4.70 -20.73
CA ALA A 613 12.96 5.66 -21.14
C ALA A 613 13.47 7.08 -20.95
N ASP A 614 12.87 7.98 -21.70
CA ASP A 614 13.22 9.40 -21.72
C ASP A 614 11.98 10.24 -22.02
N ALA A 615 12.06 11.52 -21.71
CA ALA A 615 11.05 12.51 -22.03
C ALA A 615 11.68 13.74 -22.68
N ARG A 616 10.91 14.37 -23.57
CA ARG A 616 11.24 15.67 -24.13
C ARG A 616 10.16 16.67 -23.81
N THR A 617 10.56 17.93 -23.80
CA THR A 617 9.65 19.07 -23.68
C THR A 617 9.94 20.10 -24.76
N GLN A 618 8.89 20.68 -25.33
CA GLN A 618 9.00 21.78 -26.29
C GLN A 618 7.79 22.71 -26.14
N GLY A 619 7.96 23.78 -25.37
CA GLY A 619 6.86 24.69 -25.03
C GLY A 619 5.78 23.96 -24.24
N THR A 620 4.58 23.78 -24.81
CA THR A 620 3.45 23.06 -24.20
C THR A 620 3.40 21.57 -24.56
N VAL A 621 4.31 21.11 -25.43
CA VAL A 621 4.35 19.73 -25.92
C VAL A 621 5.28 18.89 -25.04
N VAL A 622 4.78 17.73 -24.63
CA VAL A 622 5.51 16.72 -23.86
C VAL A 622 5.57 15.45 -24.69
N GLY A 623 6.76 14.94 -24.96
CA GLY A 623 6.95 13.63 -25.58
C GLY A 623 7.55 12.65 -24.57
N ILE A 624 7.09 11.41 -24.56
CA ILE A 624 7.72 10.32 -23.81
C ILE A 624 8.07 9.17 -24.76
N GLY A 625 9.18 8.50 -24.51
CA GLY A 625 9.64 7.37 -25.32
C GLY A 625 10.40 6.35 -24.48
N GLY A 626 10.32 5.08 -24.89
CA GLY A 626 11.03 4.03 -24.18
C GLY A 626 10.91 2.67 -24.84
N TRP A 627 11.76 1.74 -24.42
CA TRP A 627 11.85 0.40 -24.99
C TRP A 627 12.22 -0.65 -23.94
N LEU A 628 11.86 -1.90 -24.22
CA LEU A 628 12.15 -3.10 -23.44
C LEU A 628 12.75 -4.16 -24.36
N ALA A 629 13.87 -4.75 -23.98
CA ALA A 629 14.57 -5.80 -24.70
C ALA A 629 14.75 -7.03 -23.80
N PHE A 630 14.06 -8.12 -24.14
CA PHE A 630 14.28 -9.43 -23.55
C PHE A 630 15.40 -10.15 -24.30
N HIS A 631 16.17 -10.98 -23.61
CA HIS A 631 17.27 -11.72 -24.22
C HIS A 631 16.83 -12.53 -25.45
N GLY A 632 17.45 -12.27 -26.61
CA GLY A 632 17.16 -12.98 -27.85
C GLY A 632 15.81 -12.66 -28.52
N GLN A 633 15.09 -11.63 -28.06
CA GLN A 633 13.79 -11.23 -28.61
C GLN A 633 13.79 -9.81 -29.21
N GLN A 634 12.74 -9.51 -29.97
CA GLN A 634 12.50 -8.17 -30.53
C GLN A 634 12.10 -7.16 -29.44
N ARG A 635 12.42 -5.88 -29.66
CA ARG A 635 12.13 -4.82 -28.70
C ARG A 635 10.63 -4.47 -28.68
N VAL A 636 10.06 -4.47 -27.48
CA VAL A 636 8.78 -3.83 -27.19
C VAL A 636 9.05 -2.35 -26.94
N TRP A 637 8.21 -1.45 -27.42
CA TRP A 637 8.50 -0.01 -27.32
C TRP A 637 7.24 0.84 -27.22
N PHE A 638 7.40 2.08 -26.78
CA PHE A 638 6.34 3.08 -26.78
C PHE A 638 6.88 4.45 -27.15
N SER A 639 6.00 5.29 -27.66
CA SER A 639 6.24 6.71 -27.96
C SER A 639 4.89 7.40 -27.95
N GLU A 640 4.73 8.46 -27.16
CA GLU A 640 3.49 9.23 -27.07
C GLU A 640 3.80 10.71 -26.92
N SER A 641 2.88 11.55 -27.42
CA SER A 641 2.95 13.00 -27.32
C SER A 641 1.68 13.52 -26.66
N PHE A 642 1.86 14.45 -25.72
CA PHE A 642 0.80 15.08 -24.93
C PHE A 642 0.94 16.59 -24.93
N GLN A 643 -0.15 17.28 -24.61
CA GLN A 643 -0.18 18.70 -24.28
C GLN A 643 -0.24 18.88 -22.76
N VAL A 644 0.43 19.93 -22.26
CA VAL A 644 0.34 20.36 -20.85
C VAL A 644 -1.12 20.48 -20.38
N SER A 645 -2.01 20.98 -21.25
CA SER A 645 -3.43 21.14 -20.95
C SER A 645 -4.14 19.82 -20.60
N GLU A 646 -3.67 18.69 -21.12
CA GLU A 646 -4.22 17.37 -20.79
C GLU A 646 -3.93 17.02 -19.33
N PHE A 647 -2.74 17.32 -18.82
CA PHE A 647 -2.39 17.12 -17.41
C PHE A 647 -3.17 18.06 -16.49
N GLN A 648 -3.34 19.32 -16.90
CA GLN A 648 -4.15 20.30 -16.18
C GLN A 648 -5.63 19.88 -16.10
N SER A 649 -6.15 19.25 -17.16
CA SER A 649 -7.52 18.70 -17.16
C SER A 649 -7.72 17.56 -16.16
N LEU A 650 -6.65 16.83 -15.81
CA LEU A 650 -6.61 15.83 -14.75
C LEU A 650 -6.39 16.43 -13.36
N GLY A 651 -6.33 17.76 -13.24
CA GLY A 651 -6.08 18.46 -11.98
C GLY A 651 -4.62 18.42 -11.52
N ILE A 652 -3.68 18.07 -12.39
CA ILE A 652 -2.25 18.03 -12.07
C ILE A 652 -1.67 19.45 -12.24
N PRO A 653 -1.05 20.05 -11.20
CA PRO A 653 -0.61 21.44 -11.23
C PRO A 653 0.76 21.58 -11.92
N VAL A 654 0.83 21.23 -13.21
CA VAL A 654 2.01 21.44 -14.06
C VAL A 654 2.03 22.86 -14.64
N SER A 655 3.23 23.38 -14.87
CA SER A 655 3.54 24.65 -15.51
C SER A 655 3.10 24.67 -16.97
N ASP A 656 2.68 25.84 -17.47
CA ASP A 656 2.41 26.06 -18.90
C ASP A 656 3.66 25.89 -19.77
N ASP A 657 4.85 26.13 -19.19
CA ASP A 657 6.14 25.77 -19.79
C ASP A 657 6.57 24.40 -19.29
N ALA A 658 6.46 23.40 -20.15
CA ALA A 658 6.77 22.01 -19.82
C ALA A 658 8.25 21.81 -19.43
N ASN A 659 9.16 22.68 -19.89
CA ASN A 659 10.59 22.54 -19.57
C ASN A 659 10.87 22.67 -18.06
N LEU A 660 10.04 23.45 -17.35
CA LEU A 660 10.19 23.65 -15.90
C LEU A 660 9.87 22.37 -15.10
N ASP A 661 9.13 21.44 -15.69
CA ASP A 661 8.65 20.21 -15.07
C ASP A 661 9.24 18.94 -15.69
N ILE A 662 10.36 19.05 -16.43
CA ILE A 662 10.99 17.93 -17.17
C ILE A 662 11.16 16.66 -16.33
N VAL A 663 11.60 16.79 -15.07
CA VAL A 663 11.78 15.66 -14.13
C VAL A 663 10.47 14.88 -13.92
N SER A 664 9.34 15.58 -13.91
CA SER A 664 8.01 14.98 -13.78
C SER A 664 7.64 14.15 -15.01
N TYR A 665 7.94 14.66 -16.21
CA TYR A 665 7.64 13.98 -17.47
C TYR A 665 8.60 12.81 -17.74
N GLU A 666 9.85 12.91 -17.33
CA GLU A 666 10.74 11.76 -17.33
C GLU A 666 10.28 10.68 -16.35
N THR A 667 9.79 11.07 -15.16
CA THR A 667 9.14 10.13 -14.23
C THR A 667 7.89 9.51 -14.88
N LEU A 668 7.14 10.25 -15.70
CA LEU A 668 6.03 9.70 -16.50
C LEU A 668 6.51 8.65 -17.53
N ALA A 669 7.65 8.87 -18.18
CA ALA A 669 8.24 7.90 -19.10
C ALA A 669 8.63 6.61 -18.37
N GLN A 670 9.14 6.72 -17.13
CA GLN A 670 9.39 5.57 -16.26
C GLN A 670 8.10 4.85 -15.83
N ILE A 671 7.00 5.57 -15.57
CA ILE A 671 5.67 4.98 -15.34
C ILE A 671 5.21 4.20 -16.58
N ALA A 672 5.43 4.74 -17.78
CA ALA A 672 5.08 4.07 -19.03
C ALA A 672 5.85 2.77 -19.26
N LEU A 673 7.11 2.66 -18.81
CA LEU A 673 7.85 1.40 -18.80
C LEU A 673 7.18 0.33 -17.94
N VAL A 674 6.71 0.70 -16.75
CA VAL A 674 5.99 -0.22 -15.86
C VAL A 674 4.70 -0.72 -16.52
N VAL A 675 3.94 0.18 -17.17
CA VAL A 675 2.74 -0.19 -17.92
C VAL A 675 3.08 -1.09 -19.10
N ALA A 676 4.09 -0.75 -19.89
CA ALA A 676 4.53 -1.54 -21.04
C ALA A 676 4.99 -2.94 -20.61
N PHE A 677 5.83 -3.04 -19.58
CA PHE A 677 6.25 -4.32 -19.00
C PHE A 677 5.05 -5.14 -18.50
N ALA A 678 4.15 -4.54 -17.73
CA ALA A 678 2.96 -5.23 -17.21
C ALA A 678 1.99 -5.67 -18.31
N SER A 679 1.97 -4.98 -19.46
CA SER A 679 1.11 -5.32 -20.60
C SER A 679 1.58 -6.54 -21.39
N VAL A 680 2.90 -6.79 -21.41
CA VAL A 680 3.51 -7.90 -22.17
C VAL A 680 3.97 -9.05 -21.29
N CYS A 681 4.12 -8.84 -19.99
CA CYS A 681 4.65 -9.81 -19.05
C CYS A 681 3.62 -10.22 -18.00
N THR A 682 3.07 -11.44 -18.12
CA THR A 682 2.13 -11.99 -17.14
C THR A 682 2.78 -12.24 -15.77
N GLY A 683 4.11 -12.43 -15.77
CA GLY A 683 4.96 -12.47 -14.58
C GLY A 683 5.10 -11.12 -13.85
N GLY A 684 4.66 -10.00 -14.44
CA GLY A 684 4.64 -8.70 -13.75
C GLY A 684 3.80 -8.70 -12.47
N ARG A 685 2.90 -9.68 -12.30
CA ARG A 685 2.06 -9.88 -11.11
C ARG A 685 2.81 -10.53 -9.94
N LEU A 686 3.93 -11.21 -10.21
CA LEU A 686 4.90 -11.58 -9.19
C LEU A 686 5.65 -10.32 -8.76
N ARG A 687 6.19 -10.29 -7.53
CA ARG A 687 7.12 -9.20 -7.17
C ARG A 687 8.26 -9.25 -8.19
N VAL A 688 8.41 -8.21 -9.00
CA VAL A 688 9.45 -8.11 -10.03
C VAL A 688 10.16 -6.78 -9.85
N ALA A 689 11.49 -6.81 -9.84
CA ALA A 689 12.29 -5.60 -9.92
C ALA A 689 12.87 -5.52 -11.33
N ILE A 690 12.43 -4.53 -12.12
CA ILE A 690 12.94 -4.33 -13.47
C ILE A 690 14.03 -3.24 -13.43
N PRO A 691 15.25 -3.52 -13.95
CA PRO A 691 16.30 -2.51 -14.02
C PRO A 691 15.94 -1.49 -15.09
N SER A 692 15.98 -0.19 -14.79
CA SER A 692 15.69 0.88 -15.75
C SER A 692 16.83 1.90 -15.81
N TRP A 693 17.00 2.55 -16.95
CA TRP A 693 17.95 3.64 -17.13
C TRP A 693 17.27 4.99 -17.36
N THR A 694 17.88 6.04 -16.81
CA THR A 694 17.54 7.46 -16.99
C THR A 694 18.82 8.29 -16.87
N ASP A 695 18.93 9.39 -17.61
CA ASP A 695 20.03 10.35 -17.52
C ASP A 695 19.73 11.56 -16.60
N ASN A 696 18.59 11.54 -15.90
CA ASN A 696 18.20 12.56 -14.95
C ASN A 696 18.19 12.03 -13.51
N SER A 697 19.11 12.55 -12.70
CA SER A 697 19.23 12.17 -11.28
C SER A 697 17.99 12.52 -10.44
N GLY A 698 17.19 13.50 -10.85
CA GLY A 698 15.91 13.83 -10.21
C GLY A 698 14.89 12.71 -10.40
N THR A 699 14.79 12.17 -11.62
CA THR A 699 13.96 11.01 -11.96
C THR A 699 14.42 9.77 -11.21
N GLU A 700 15.73 9.49 -11.21
CA GLU A 700 16.34 8.39 -10.45
C GLU A 700 15.97 8.45 -8.96
N ALA A 701 16.16 9.61 -8.33
CA ALA A 701 15.84 9.80 -6.91
C ALA A 701 14.34 9.67 -6.63
N ALA A 702 13.47 10.15 -7.52
CA ALA A 702 12.02 10.02 -7.39
C ALA A 702 11.57 8.56 -7.51
N CYS A 703 12.11 7.82 -8.48
CA CYS A 703 11.82 6.39 -8.67
C CYS A 703 12.33 5.55 -7.50
N ALA A 704 13.50 5.87 -6.95
CA ALA A 704 14.07 5.17 -5.80
C ALA A 704 13.30 5.43 -4.50
N LYS A 705 12.87 6.67 -4.25
CA LYS A 705 12.17 7.06 -3.01
C LYS A 705 10.67 6.77 -3.05
N LEU A 706 10.06 6.81 -4.24
CA LEU A 706 8.60 6.76 -4.46
C LEU A 706 7.83 7.83 -3.65
N PHE A 707 8.53 8.87 -3.20
CA PHE A 707 8.01 9.88 -2.31
C PHE A 707 8.77 11.20 -2.49
N THR A 708 8.02 12.29 -2.63
CA THR A 708 8.53 13.67 -2.56
C THR A 708 7.37 14.61 -2.23
N THR A 709 7.69 15.77 -1.64
CA THR A 709 6.73 16.85 -1.40
C THR A 709 6.82 17.96 -2.46
N ALA A 710 7.79 17.88 -3.38
CA ALA A 710 7.98 18.85 -4.45
C ALA A 710 6.87 18.72 -5.52
N SER A 711 6.12 19.79 -5.77
CA SER A 711 5.09 19.85 -6.81
C SER A 711 5.71 20.31 -8.15
N PRO A 712 5.31 19.74 -9.31
CA PRO A 712 4.29 18.70 -9.49
C PRO A 712 4.80 17.25 -9.37
N LEU A 713 6.11 17.04 -9.23
CA LEU A 713 6.73 15.70 -9.18
C LEU A 713 6.09 14.74 -8.17
N CYS A 714 5.57 15.26 -7.05
CA CYS A 714 4.90 14.48 -6.03
C CYS A 714 3.70 13.68 -6.57
N TYR A 715 2.95 14.20 -7.54
CA TYR A 715 1.84 13.50 -8.17
C TYR A 715 2.32 12.32 -9.02
N PHE A 716 3.44 12.48 -9.73
CA PHE A 716 4.05 11.42 -10.55
C PHE A 716 4.66 10.34 -9.66
N ALA A 717 5.36 10.72 -8.58
CA ALA A 717 5.88 9.77 -7.60
C ALA A 717 4.74 8.96 -6.93
N GLN A 718 3.64 9.62 -6.53
CA GLN A 718 2.43 8.97 -6.02
C GLN A 718 1.84 7.98 -7.03
N ARG A 719 1.79 8.36 -8.32
CA ARG A 719 1.29 7.50 -9.37
C ARG A 719 2.20 6.28 -9.60
N LEU A 720 3.51 6.48 -9.68
CA LEU A 720 4.48 5.39 -9.78
C LEU A 720 4.36 4.43 -8.59
N ALA A 721 4.26 4.96 -7.37
CA ALA A 721 4.14 4.17 -6.15
C ALA A 721 2.85 3.32 -6.15
N THR A 722 1.71 3.91 -6.55
CA THR A 722 0.44 3.18 -6.65
C THR A 722 0.40 2.19 -7.81
N LEU A 723 1.05 2.49 -8.94
CA LEU A 723 1.18 1.58 -10.07
C LEU A 723 2.08 0.39 -9.71
N ALA A 724 3.23 0.63 -9.10
CA ALA A 724 4.14 -0.41 -8.61
C ALA A 724 3.45 -1.29 -7.58
N TRP A 725 2.67 -0.68 -6.68
CA TRP A 725 1.81 -1.41 -5.77
C TRP A 725 0.82 -2.28 -6.53
N ASN A 726 0.02 -1.74 -7.45
CA ASN A 726 -1.05 -2.48 -8.12
C ASN A 726 -0.53 -3.60 -9.02
N THR A 727 0.58 -3.35 -9.70
CA THR A 727 1.15 -4.30 -10.67
C THR A 727 2.05 -5.33 -10.02
N CYS A 728 2.68 -5.05 -8.86
CA CYS A 728 3.82 -5.79 -8.28
C CYS A 728 5.16 -5.57 -9.01
N VAL A 729 5.24 -4.60 -9.92
CA VAL A 729 6.45 -4.26 -10.67
C VAL A 729 7.10 -3.03 -10.03
N THR A 730 8.31 -3.19 -9.49
CA THR A 730 9.13 -2.09 -8.97
C THR A 730 10.25 -1.75 -9.94
N LEU A 731 10.58 -0.46 -10.07
CA LEU A 731 11.73 -0.01 -10.85
C LEU A 731 13.00 -0.03 -9.98
N ASP A 732 14.07 -0.59 -10.52
CA ASP A 732 15.44 -0.41 -10.02
C ASP A 732 16.15 0.54 -10.99
N THR A 733 15.93 1.84 -10.79
CA THR A 733 16.38 2.88 -11.72
C THR A 733 17.83 3.25 -11.43
N SER A 734 18.67 3.24 -12.45
CA SER A 734 20.08 3.63 -12.39
C SER A 734 20.38 4.74 -13.39
N HIS A 735 21.24 5.67 -12.99
CA HIS A 735 21.73 6.70 -13.90
C HIS A 735 22.52 6.13 -15.10
N ILE A 736 22.24 6.63 -16.31
CA ILE A 736 23.03 6.41 -17.53
C ILE A 736 23.47 7.75 -18.11
N ALA A 737 24.63 7.83 -18.78
CA ALA A 737 25.00 9.05 -19.48
C ALA A 737 24.09 9.29 -20.69
N GLY A 738 23.67 10.54 -20.95
CA GLY A 738 22.74 10.87 -22.04
C GLY A 738 23.20 10.41 -23.43
N CYS A 739 24.51 10.40 -23.71
CA CYS A 739 25.07 9.86 -24.96
C CYS A 739 24.86 8.35 -25.16
N HIS A 740 24.37 7.65 -24.13
CA HIS A 740 24.01 6.23 -24.20
C HIS A 740 22.49 6.00 -24.13
N ASN A 741 21.68 7.07 -24.02
CA ASN A 741 20.21 7.01 -23.98
C ASN A 741 19.54 7.33 -25.33
N GLU A 742 20.32 7.35 -26.43
CA GLU A 742 19.89 7.83 -27.76
C GLU A 742 18.59 7.19 -28.29
N SER A 743 18.37 5.89 -28.03
CA SER A 743 17.16 5.22 -28.51
C SER A 743 15.88 5.69 -27.79
N ALA A 744 15.95 5.95 -26.49
CA ALA A 744 14.80 6.46 -25.73
C ALA A 744 14.55 7.94 -26.07
N ASP A 745 15.63 8.72 -26.20
CA ASP A 745 15.62 10.12 -26.62
C ASP A 745 15.02 10.30 -28.03
N TRP A 746 15.38 9.43 -28.98
CA TRP A 746 14.78 9.43 -30.30
C TRP A 746 13.29 9.08 -30.26
N LEU A 747 12.90 8.05 -29.49
CA LEU A 747 11.50 7.65 -29.34
C LEU A 747 10.64 8.73 -28.67
N SER A 748 11.18 9.54 -27.76
CA SER A 748 10.45 10.65 -27.14
C SER A 748 10.20 11.81 -28.13
N ARG A 749 11.00 11.87 -29.21
CA ARG A 749 10.89 12.85 -30.31
C ARG A 749 10.03 12.40 -31.47
N TRP A 750 9.86 11.10 -31.65
CA TRP A 750 9.15 10.54 -32.79
C TRP A 750 7.70 11.01 -32.87
N ASP A 751 7.33 11.57 -34.03
CA ASP A 751 6.01 12.15 -34.30
C ASP A 751 5.16 11.29 -35.24
N GLY A 752 5.66 10.12 -35.63
CA GLY A 752 5.00 9.22 -36.57
C GLY A 752 5.33 9.47 -38.05
N SER A 753 6.11 10.51 -38.37
CA SER A 753 6.47 10.86 -39.75
C SER A 753 7.78 10.25 -40.22
N GLU A 754 8.76 10.10 -39.32
CA GLU A 754 10.05 9.48 -39.62
C GLU A 754 9.96 7.94 -39.68
N GLU A 755 10.74 7.33 -40.57
CA GLU A 755 10.83 5.86 -40.68
C GLU A 755 11.42 5.27 -39.39
N LEU A 756 10.75 4.24 -38.86
CA LEU A 756 11.19 3.57 -37.63
C LEU A 756 12.52 2.83 -37.87
N PRO A 757 13.51 2.98 -36.98
CA PRO A 757 14.70 2.15 -37.00
C PRO A 757 14.35 0.65 -37.02
N ALA A 758 15.11 -0.16 -37.76
CA ALA A 758 14.82 -1.58 -37.99
C ALA A 758 14.69 -2.44 -36.70
N VAL A 759 15.18 -1.93 -35.57
CA VAL A 759 15.07 -2.57 -34.25
C VAL A 759 13.67 -2.42 -33.61
N PHE A 760 12.83 -1.52 -34.12
CA PHE A 760 11.48 -1.26 -33.61
C PHE A 760 10.42 -1.69 -34.61
N LEU A 761 9.75 -2.81 -34.32
CA LEU A 761 8.66 -3.32 -35.16
C LEU A 761 7.34 -2.63 -34.78
N PRO A 762 6.54 -2.12 -35.75
CA PRO A 762 5.26 -1.46 -35.47
C PRO A 762 4.29 -2.29 -34.62
N ASP A 763 4.26 -3.61 -34.85
CA ASP A 763 3.35 -4.54 -34.15
C ASP A 763 3.71 -4.73 -32.67
N LEU A 764 4.90 -4.32 -32.24
CA LEU A 764 5.38 -4.41 -30.85
C LEU A 764 5.28 -3.07 -30.10
N ARG A 765 4.57 -2.09 -30.66
CA ARG A 765 4.31 -0.81 -30.00
C ARG A 765 3.21 -0.95 -28.95
N VAL A 766 3.53 -0.63 -27.70
CA VAL A 766 2.53 -0.46 -26.62
C VAL A 766 2.01 0.98 -26.64
N ARG A 767 0.68 1.14 -26.58
CA ARG A 767 0.04 2.45 -26.50
C ARG A 767 -0.08 2.90 -25.05
N CYS A 768 0.61 3.97 -24.71
CA CYS A 768 0.72 4.51 -23.35
C CYS A 768 -0.09 5.81 -23.21
N ARG A 769 -1.40 5.77 -23.53
CA ARG A 769 -2.26 6.96 -23.46
C ARG A 769 -2.32 7.52 -22.04
N LEU A 770 -2.49 8.83 -21.91
CA LEU A 770 -2.48 9.49 -20.59
C LEU A 770 -3.50 8.91 -19.59
N PRO A 771 -4.76 8.59 -19.96
CA PRO A 771 -5.69 7.90 -19.05
C PRO A 771 -5.19 6.52 -18.59
N ALA A 772 -4.58 5.74 -19.50
CA ALA A 772 -3.99 4.45 -19.14
C ALA A 772 -2.82 4.62 -18.16
N LEU A 773 -1.97 5.64 -18.36
CA LEU A 773 -0.86 5.96 -17.46
C LEU A 773 -1.33 6.48 -16.10
N TRP A 774 -2.38 7.31 -16.06
CA TRP A 774 -2.75 8.10 -14.88
C TRP A 774 -3.91 7.51 -14.07
N GLU A 775 -4.94 7.01 -14.72
CA GLU A 775 -6.11 6.42 -14.08
C GLU A 775 -5.93 4.90 -13.93
N GLY A 776 -5.18 4.28 -14.86
CA GLY A 776 -4.97 2.83 -14.88
C GLY A 776 -6.21 2.11 -15.36
N GLU A 777 -6.64 2.42 -16.59
CA GLU A 777 -7.80 1.82 -17.26
C GLU A 777 -7.82 0.29 -17.05
N LYS A 778 -8.72 -0.14 -16.15
CA LYS A 778 -9.12 -1.53 -15.98
C LYS A 778 -10.39 -1.70 -16.80
N ASP A 779 -10.21 -2.09 -18.06
CA ASP A 779 -11.32 -2.27 -18.97
C ASP A 779 -11.91 -3.68 -18.84
N VAL A 780 -13.22 -3.76 -18.57
CA VAL A 780 -13.98 -5.01 -18.57
C VAL A 780 -14.71 -5.12 -19.90
N ARG A 781 -14.32 -6.10 -20.70
CA ARG A 781 -14.73 -6.22 -22.10
C ARG A 781 -15.71 -7.36 -22.28
N VAL A 782 -16.68 -7.20 -23.17
CA VAL A 782 -17.70 -8.22 -23.44
C VAL A 782 -17.45 -8.86 -24.81
N PHE A 783 -17.47 -10.19 -24.84
CA PHE A 783 -17.25 -10.99 -26.05
C PHE A 783 -18.41 -11.98 -26.26
N PRO A 784 -19.15 -11.89 -27.38
CA PRO A 784 -18.99 -10.88 -28.44
C PRO A 784 -19.50 -9.49 -28.00
N PRO A 785 -19.04 -8.39 -28.64
CA PRO A 785 -19.36 -7.02 -28.21
C PRO A 785 -20.86 -6.67 -28.17
N ASP A 786 -21.68 -7.40 -28.94
CA ASP A 786 -23.13 -7.22 -29.03
C ASP A 786 -23.91 -8.09 -28.02
N ALA A 787 -23.22 -8.84 -27.15
CA ALA A 787 -23.88 -9.68 -26.16
C ALA A 787 -24.66 -8.83 -25.14
N GLN A 788 -25.97 -9.08 -25.04
CA GLN A 788 -26.85 -8.42 -24.09
C GLN A 788 -26.71 -9.01 -22.68
N LEU A 789 -26.29 -8.16 -21.73
CA LEU A 789 -26.22 -8.47 -20.30
C LEU A 789 -27.40 -7.80 -19.57
N SER A 790 -27.98 -8.48 -18.60
CA SER A 790 -29.04 -7.92 -17.74
C SER A 790 -28.51 -7.06 -16.58
N TRP A 791 -27.20 -6.78 -16.60
CA TRP A 791 -26.45 -6.09 -15.56
C TRP A 791 -25.34 -5.28 -16.25
N GLN A 792 -24.80 -4.27 -15.57
CA GLN A 792 -23.76 -3.42 -16.14
C GLN A 792 -22.37 -3.89 -15.70
N PRO A 793 -21.44 -4.13 -16.64
CA PRO A 793 -20.03 -4.30 -16.31
C PRO A 793 -19.50 -3.08 -15.56
N PRO A 794 -18.60 -3.26 -14.59
CA PRO A 794 -18.01 -2.13 -13.89
C PRO A 794 -17.11 -1.36 -14.85
N CYS A 795 -17.19 -0.03 -14.79
CA CYS A 795 -16.30 0.86 -15.51
C CYS A 795 -15.46 1.64 -14.49
N CYS A 796 -14.18 1.87 -14.79
CA CYS A 796 -13.37 2.84 -14.05
C CYS A 796 -13.85 4.26 -14.37
N SER A 797 -15.03 4.65 -13.89
CA SER A 797 -15.36 6.07 -13.80
C SER A 797 -14.58 6.66 -12.63
N VAL A 798 -13.65 7.56 -12.97
CA VAL A 798 -12.95 8.57 -12.16
C VAL A 798 -13.36 8.54 -10.68
N LEU A 799 -12.51 7.95 -9.84
CA LEU A 799 -12.54 8.21 -8.40
C LEU A 799 -12.41 9.74 -8.21
N PRO A 800 -13.28 10.40 -7.45
CA PRO A 800 -13.13 11.82 -7.13
C PRO A 800 -11.87 12.11 -6.30
#